data_AF-X0JA04-F1
#
_entry.id   AF-X0JA04-F1
#
_cell.length_a   1.000
_cell.length_b   1.000
_cell.length_c   1.000
_cell.angle_alpha   90.00
_cell.angle_beta   90.00
_cell.angle_gamma   90.00
#
_symmetry.space_group_name_H-M   'P 1'
#
loop_
_entity.id
_entity.type
_entity.pdbx_description
1 polymer ?
#
loop_
_entity_poly.entity_id
_entity_poly.type
_entity_poly.pdbx_seq_one_letter_code
_entity_poly.pdbx_strand_id
1 'polypeptide(L)'
;MNPFALYRDEEPDPPQYSSTVTAVERSVRPPPCECADCQNGFYAVEEQYSPEHSYHRRLSDAEAERSARSVVGDIHRRRTQLSEQIDVFGDVLLSRWKKQSQAKRAALLKEAAPDLEEQQWFLPRYTYMRERFYIHARSPTRRRQLLLPWLNAQVLKANSAVLFALLHYRTAYSPQSWAAFDSRQLTLGWAAGFFDVDFSAKCVVMYGDRYGLLVDWEAKAAHRADTLGYPRAMLVLEAQAYLLEVLCNIVDKVLEGVDPQQPRRSEKWHDLVSHEAFRETGAVEFWSPYTNQAFSRPPMFNCDYLLTLAKSRLDETGDHLWYLQCDGAYMRRHVKMMFATDIFKKASEHQRAMMLTQRVILEIESCCWWRWIEIECRHVDAVRKRFSDSIYPGTPLPPSYDKALGALELLLVNQVIYRASLLEGLLPHIPGMQKHWTIDTSQRSSDRIGLLKRTTLPNTQESLTDDPLDWCLVQLQGQPDDQRTFDHAMLFAMIQDHLSSNPSEGKRLDEITYQILSDLSTCHEMLMAVRSHRPQNAARTLHQVYATEHRESWKLRRMIKPDAVAFQRIGGAFIRDFYNIKQPTGLRNDNWHWQSRALRTAVEKFWESIGGFLREDLTRSEPAFTEEEVDSLLSVVSANLSAEYIQDEQRAEAEILAAIQMADKTQRIVAGTFSVGSEPRLVSTKIAQGREKVKTRAEQGSSAIDVTEPPAEAAGEVTKDAVIPLTRPSLGVIYLMFPSKDDVAKDVLWDRFVHAMIEAGFTARNNSGSAVVFKQGDKGRIVFHKPHPVDKIDPVLLRIMGKRMAKWFGWRRELFALRDGATSSVQG
;
A
#
# COMPACT_ATOMS: atom_id res chain seq x y z
N MET A 1 -40.83 14.34 -4.47
CA MET A 1 -41.22 14.42 -3.05
C MET A 1 -41.69 13.05 -2.66
N ASN A 2 -41.11 12.48 -1.60
CA ASN A 2 -41.17 11.05 -1.28
C ASN A 2 -42.63 10.52 -1.27
N PRO A 3 -42.99 9.60 -2.19
CA PRO A 3 -44.35 9.09 -2.34
C PRO A 3 -44.62 7.79 -1.56
N PHE A 4 -43.62 7.26 -0.84
CA PHE A 4 -43.66 5.91 -0.27
C PHE A 4 -44.20 5.90 1.16
N ALA A 5 -45.09 4.98 1.48
CA ALA A 5 -45.59 4.73 2.83
C ALA A 5 -45.12 3.38 3.34
N LEU A 6 -44.79 3.27 4.63
CA LEU A 6 -44.44 1.99 5.24
C LEU A 6 -45.67 1.06 5.17
N TYR A 7 -45.50 -0.09 4.54
CA TYR A 7 -46.56 -1.07 4.31
C TYR A 7 -46.48 -2.24 5.28
N ARG A 8 -45.27 -2.77 5.48
CA ARG A 8 -45.02 -3.93 6.35
C ARG A 8 -43.66 -3.82 7.00
N ASP A 9 -43.57 -4.16 8.27
CA ASP A 9 -42.31 -4.22 9.04
C ASP A 9 -42.34 -5.47 9.93
N GLU A 10 -41.85 -6.58 9.41
CA GLU A 10 -41.80 -7.87 10.11
C GLU A 10 -40.40 -8.46 10.02
N GLU A 11 -39.80 -8.78 11.17
CA GLU A 11 -38.50 -9.46 11.20
C GLU A 11 -38.64 -10.92 10.72
N PRO A 12 -37.66 -11.46 9.96
CA PRO A 12 -36.35 -10.89 9.66
C PRO A 12 -36.30 -10.01 8.40
N ASP A 13 -37.38 -9.89 7.64
CA ASP A 13 -37.40 -9.18 6.36
C ASP A 13 -37.19 -7.67 6.53
N PRO A 14 -36.51 -6.98 5.58
CA PRO A 14 -36.43 -5.52 5.60
C PRO A 14 -37.82 -4.86 5.55
N PRO A 15 -37.99 -3.68 6.18
CA PRO A 15 -39.20 -2.86 6.05
C PRO A 15 -39.60 -2.68 4.58
N GLN A 16 -40.85 -2.96 4.28
CA GLN A 16 -41.42 -2.85 2.94
C GLN A 16 -42.26 -1.58 2.83
N TYR A 17 -42.07 -0.88 1.71
CA TYR A 17 -42.77 0.34 1.40
C TYR A 17 -43.69 0.14 0.20
N SER A 18 -44.83 0.83 0.19
CA SER A 18 -45.74 0.84 -0.94
C SER A 18 -46.07 2.26 -1.37
N SER A 19 -46.39 2.40 -2.66
CA SER A 19 -46.92 3.63 -3.24
C SER A 19 -47.75 3.30 -4.47
N THR A 20 -48.61 4.22 -4.89
CA THR A 20 -49.30 4.08 -6.18
C THR A 20 -48.33 4.44 -7.30
N VAL A 21 -48.39 3.71 -8.43
CA VAL A 21 -47.53 3.97 -9.61
C VAL A 21 -47.58 5.44 -10.02
N THR A 22 -48.79 6.02 -10.09
CA THR A 22 -49.00 7.43 -10.44
C THR A 22 -48.37 8.41 -9.44
N ALA A 23 -48.34 8.10 -8.15
CA ALA A 23 -47.69 8.94 -7.15
C ALA A 23 -46.16 8.92 -7.33
N VAL A 24 -45.58 7.74 -7.62
CA VAL A 24 -44.15 7.60 -7.90
C VAL A 24 -43.78 8.36 -9.16
N GLU A 25 -44.48 8.15 -10.27
CA GLU A 25 -44.24 8.85 -11.54
C GLU A 25 -44.29 10.38 -11.40
N ARG A 26 -45.24 10.91 -10.62
CA ARG A 26 -45.33 12.35 -10.32
C ARG A 26 -44.20 12.87 -9.43
N SER A 27 -43.56 11.99 -8.65
CA SER A 27 -42.47 12.33 -7.75
C SER A 27 -41.10 12.38 -8.45
N VAL A 28 -40.91 11.59 -9.51
CA VAL A 28 -39.66 11.44 -10.28
C VAL A 28 -39.20 12.77 -10.86
N ARG A 29 -37.91 13.05 -10.73
CA ARG A 29 -37.24 14.23 -11.28
C ARG A 29 -36.05 13.76 -12.13
N PRO A 30 -36.18 13.79 -13.47
CA PRO A 30 -35.10 13.38 -14.34
C PRO A 30 -33.83 14.21 -14.10
N PRO A 31 -32.65 13.59 -14.08
CA PRO A 31 -31.40 14.33 -14.04
C PRO A 31 -31.22 15.11 -15.35
N PRO A 32 -30.45 16.22 -15.35
CA PRO A 32 -30.14 16.95 -16.57
C PRO A 32 -29.39 16.13 -17.63
N CYS A 33 -28.72 15.04 -17.21
CA CYS A 33 -28.02 14.09 -18.08
C CYS A 33 -27.92 12.73 -17.38
N GLU A 34 -28.03 11.64 -18.14
CA GLU A 34 -28.03 10.25 -17.64
C GLU A 34 -26.65 9.56 -17.75
N CYS A 35 -25.59 10.29 -18.10
CA CYS A 35 -24.24 9.72 -18.15
C CYS A 35 -23.73 9.38 -16.73
N ALA A 36 -22.76 8.46 -16.65
CA ALA A 36 -22.17 8.03 -15.38
C ALA A 36 -21.60 9.18 -14.54
N ASP A 37 -20.99 10.19 -15.18
CA ASP A 37 -20.44 11.36 -14.48
C ASP A 37 -21.53 12.21 -13.82
N CYS A 38 -22.68 12.37 -14.50
CA CYS A 38 -23.81 13.17 -14.00
C CYS A 38 -24.67 12.41 -12.97
N GLN A 39 -24.70 11.07 -13.00
CA GLN A 39 -25.31 10.23 -11.97
C GLN A 39 -24.65 10.40 -10.59
N ASN A 40 -23.43 10.94 -10.53
CA ASN A 40 -22.80 11.33 -9.27
C ASN A 40 -23.45 12.57 -8.63
N GLY A 41 -24.15 13.41 -9.39
CA GLY A 41 -24.79 14.64 -8.91
C GLY A 41 -26.29 14.52 -8.63
N PHE A 42 -26.95 13.56 -9.27
CA PHE A 42 -28.41 13.36 -9.28
C PHE A 42 -28.73 11.88 -9.35
N TYR A 43 -29.79 11.44 -8.67
CA TYR A 43 -30.30 10.08 -8.81
C TYR A 43 -30.82 9.84 -10.23
N ALA A 44 -30.55 8.65 -10.78
CA ALA A 44 -31.11 8.21 -12.04
C ALA A 44 -32.64 8.09 -11.95
N VAL A 45 -33.31 8.04 -13.11
CA VAL A 45 -34.78 7.92 -13.15
C VAL A 45 -35.21 6.59 -12.53
N GLU A 46 -34.50 5.52 -12.85
CA GLU A 46 -34.79 4.16 -12.40
C GLU A 46 -34.61 4.02 -10.89
N GLU A 47 -33.56 4.63 -10.33
CA GLU A 47 -33.28 4.61 -8.89
C GLU A 47 -34.40 5.25 -8.08
N GLN A 48 -35.02 6.32 -8.59
CA GLN A 48 -36.09 7.05 -7.89
C GLN A 48 -37.39 6.25 -7.69
N TYR A 49 -37.52 5.07 -8.31
CA TYR A 49 -38.60 4.12 -8.02
C TYR A 49 -38.35 3.33 -6.73
N SER A 50 -37.15 3.41 -6.17
CA SER A 50 -36.82 2.89 -4.85
C SER A 50 -37.05 3.95 -3.76
N PRO A 51 -37.58 3.58 -2.60
CA PRO A 51 -37.85 4.53 -1.52
C PRO A 51 -36.62 5.32 -1.04
N GLU A 52 -35.46 4.67 -0.98
CA GLU A 52 -34.20 5.22 -0.49
C GLU A 52 -33.58 6.30 -1.40
N HIS A 53 -33.93 6.33 -2.69
CA HIS A 53 -33.44 7.33 -3.65
C HIS A 53 -34.51 8.37 -4.02
N SER A 54 -35.56 8.50 -3.20
CA SER A 54 -36.60 9.50 -3.45
C SER A 54 -36.20 10.88 -2.89
N TYR A 55 -36.37 11.93 -3.71
CA TYR A 55 -36.12 13.30 -3.25
C TYR A 55 -37.17 13.74 -2.22
N HIS A 56 -36.70 14.32 -1.12
CA HIS A 56 -37.53 14.79 -0.02
C HIS A 56 -38.42 15.96 -0.46
N ARG A 57 -37.84 17.09 -0.88
CA ARG A 57 -38.56 18.25 -1.44
C ARG A 57 -38.08 18.64 -2.83
N ARG A 58 -38.85 19.47 -3.52
CA ARG A 58 -38.39 20.25 -4.68
C ARG A 58 -38.24 21.70 -4.24
N LEU A 59 -37.05 22.26 -4.40
CA LEU A 59 -36.77 23.65 -4.05
C LEU A 59 -36.97 24.56 -5.26
N SER A 60 -37.35 25.81 -4.99
CA SER A 60 -37.18 26.91 -5.94
C SER A 60 -35.71 27.33 -6.01
N ASP A 61 -35.33 28.00 -7.11
CA ASP A 61 -33.96 28.50 -7.30
C ASP A 61 -33.52 29.43 -6.16
N ALA A 62 -34.43 30.28 -5.67
CA ALA A 62 -34.16 31.20 -4.57
C ALA A 62 -33.93 30.48 -3.22
N GLU A 63 -34.66 29.38 -2.96
CA GLU A 63 -34.45 28.55 -1.76
C GLU A 63 -33.14 27.77 -1.83
N ALA A 64 -32.82 27.22 -3.00
CA ALA A 64 -31.57 26.52 -3.26
C ALA A 64 -30.36 27.45 -3.07
N GLU A 65 -30.44 28.65 -3.65
CA GLU A 65 -29.37 29.65 -3.56
C GLU A 65 -29.16 30.12 -2.11
N ARG A 66 -30.26 30.41 -1.39
CA ARG A 66 -30.20 30.83 0.01
C ARG A 66 -29.57 29.75 0.89
N SER A 67 -29.94 28.48 0.67
CA SER A 67 -29.42 27.35 1.44
C SER A 67 -27.91 27.17 1.21
N ALA A 68 -27.48 27.09 -0.06
CA ALA A 68 -26.06 26.95 -0.40
C ALA A 68 -25.23 28.12 0.16
N ARG A 69 -25.69 29.36 -0.03
CA ARG A 69 -25.01 30.56 0.46
C ARG A 69 -24.90 30.58 1.98
N SER A 70 -25.94 30.17 2.70
CA SER A 70 -25.93 30.10 4.16
C SER A 70 -24.87 29.13 4.66
N VAL A 71 -24.85 27.90 4.13
CA VAL A 71 -23.90 26.87 4.56
C VAL A 71 -22.45 27.28 4.25
N VAL A 72 -22.22 27.87 3.07
CA VAL A 72 -20.89 28.37 2.68
C VAL A 72 -20.44 29.53 3.59
N GLY A 73 -21.34 30.44 3.92
CA GLY A 73 -21.07 31.51 4.90
C GLY A 73 -20.69 30.97 6.27
N ASP A 74 -21.37 29.91 6.73
CA ASP A 74 -21.06 29.23 8.00
C ASP A 74 -19.68 28.56 7.98
N ILE A 75 -19.34 27.88 6.88
CA ILE A 75 -18.01 27.27 6.67
C ILE A 75 -16.91 28.33 6.81
N HIS A 76 -17.02 29.45 6.08
CA HIS A 76 -15.99 30.49 6.09
C HIS A 76 -15.86 31.17 7.45
N ARG A 77 -16.99 31.44 8.12
CA ARG A 77 -17.00 32.04 9.45
C ARG A 77 -16.28 31.14 10.47
N ARG A 78 -16.64 29.86 10.54
CA ARG A 78 -16.04 28.90 11.49
C ARG A 78 -14.57 28.62 11.20
N ARG A 79 -14.19 28.51 9.92
CA ARG A 79 -12.78 28.36 9.52
C ARG A 79 -11.94 29.56 9.94
N THR A 80 -12.48 30.78 9.78
CA THR A 80 -11.80 32.01 10.20
C THR A 80 -11.63 32.04 11.72
N GLN A 81 -12.71 31.77 12.46
CA GLN A 81 -12.67 31.64 13.93
C GLN A 81 -11.59 30.65 14.39
N LEU A 82 -11.54 29.44 13.82
CA LEU A 82 -10.53 28.44 14.17
C LEU A 82 -9.10 28.93 13.87
N SER A 83 -8.92 29.59 12.72
CA SER A 83 -7.59 30.11 12.33
C SER A 83 -7.10 31.18 13.31
N GLU A 84 -7.99 32.10 13.70
CA GLU A 84 -7.70 33.13 14.71
C GLU A 84 -7.42 32.52 16.09
N GLN A 85 -8.20 31.52 16.51
CA GLN A 85 -7.97 30.81 17.77
C GLN A 85 -6.62 30.07 17.78
N ILE A 86 -6.24 29.44 16.68
CA ILE A 86 -4.95 28.75 16.57
C ILE A 86 -3.77 29.75 16.61
N ASP A 87 -3.90 30.89 15.92
CA ASP A 87 -2.85 31.93 15.90
C ASP A 87 -2.57 32.50 17.30
N VAL A 88 -3.63 32.68 18.10
CA VAL A 88 -3.53 33.27 19.45
C VAL A 88 -3.22 32.22 20.52
N PHE A 89 -3.88 31.05 20.48
CA PHE A 89 -3.91 30.06 21.57
C PHE A 89 -3.21 28.73 21.25
N GLY A 90 -2.54 28.60 20.10
CA GLY A 90 -1.97 27.34 19.61
C GLY A 90 -1.15 26.56 20.64
N ASP A 91 -0.26 27.22 21.39
CA ASP A 91 0.58 26.55 22.39
C ASP A 91 -0.20 26.07 23.62
N VAL A 92 -1.22 26.85 24.01
CA VAL A 92 -2.13 26.49 25.11
C VAL A 92 -2.97 25.29 24.72
N LEU A 93 -3.51 25.30 23.49
CA LEU A 93 -4.26 24.20 22.90
C LEU A 93 -3.43 22.90 22.89
N LEU A 94 -2.20 22.96 22.37
CA LEU A 94 -1.26 21.83 22.37
C LEU A 94 -1.03 21.31 23.79
N SER A 95 -0.70 22.20 24.73
CA SER A 95 -0.38 21.79 26.10
C SER A 95 -1.59 21.16 26.79
N ARG A 96 -2.79 21.75 26.69
CA ARG A 96 -3.97 21.26 27.40
C ARG A 96 -4.42 19.91 26.83
N TRP A 97 -4.50 19.78 25.51
CA TRP A 97 -4.92 18.52 24.87
C TRP A 97 -3.92 17.37 25.09
N LYS A 98 -2.61 17.63 24.98
CA LYS A 98 -1.57 16.61 25.23
C LYS A 98 -1.58 16.12 26.68
N LYS A 99 -1.82 17.01 27.66
CA LYS A 99 -1.86 16.66 29.10
C LYS A 99 -3.10 15.88 29.53
N GLN A 100 -4.20 15.94 28.77
CA GLN A 100 -5.39 15.15 29.08
C GLN A 100 -5.16 13.66 28.81
N SER A 101 -5.61 12.81 29.74
CA SER A 101 -5.69 11.36 29.52
C SER A 101 -6.75 11.03 28.46
N GLN A 102 -6.68 9.83 27.87
CA GLN A 102 -7.69 9.39 26.90
C GLN A 102 -9.13 9.46 27.46
N ALA A 103 -9.31 9.15 28.75
CA ALA A 103 -10.62 9.25 29.42
C ALA A 103 -11.11 10.71 29.52
N LYS A 104 -10.23 11.67 29.85
CA LYS A 104 -10.57 13.09 29.90
C LYS A 104 -10.89 13.64 28.50
N ARG A 105 -10.13 13.22 27.48
CA ARG A 105 -10.41 13.56 26.08
C ARG A 105 -11.79 13.03 25.66
N ALA A 106 -12.11 11.78 25.99
CA ALA A 106 -13.41 11.19 25.68
C ALA A 106 -14.58 11.96 26.33
N ALA A 107 -14.45 12.33 27.61
CA ALA A 107 -15.46 13.14 28.30
C ALA A 107 -15.65 14.50 27.63
N LEU A 108 -14.56 15.19 27.31
CA LEU A 108 -14.60 16.47 26.59
C LEU A 108 -15.28 16.34 25.22
N LEU A 109 -14.94 15.31 24.44
CA LEU A 109 -15.54 15.06 23.14
C LEU A 109 -17.05 14.82 23.23
N LYS A 110 -17.51 14.07 24.25
CA LYS A 110 -18.93 13.82 24.49
C LYS A 110 -19.71 15.10 24.81
N GLU A 111 -19.09 16.03 25.52
CA GLU A 111 -19.69 17.34 25.83
C GLU A 111 -19.66 18.29 24.63
N ALA A 112 -18.54 18.34 23.89
CA ALA A 112 -18.35 19.27 22.78
C ALA A 112 -19.08 18.85 21.49
N ALA A 113 -19.23 17.55 21.26
CA ALA A 113 -19.79 16.97 20.06
C ALA A 113 -20.61 15.70 20.40
N PRO A 114 -21.81 15.85 20.98
CA PRO A 114 -22.60 14.71 21.47
C PRO A 114 -23.07 13.74 20.37
N ASP A 115 -23.16 14.20 19.11
CA ASP A 115 -23.54 13.37 17.95
C ASP A 115 -22.36 12.61 17.32
N LEU A 116 -21.14 12.84 17.82
CA LEU A 116 -19.94 12.20 17.29
C LEU A 116 -20.02 10.68 17.48
N GLU A 117 -19.74 9.93 16.41
CA GLU A 117 -19.70 8.47 16.50
C GLU A 117 -18.63 8.01 17.50
N GLU A 118 -18.96 7.03 18.32
CA GLU A 118 -18.05 6.55 19.36
C GLU A 118 -16.92 5.69 18.79
N GLN A 119 -17.24 4.82 17.83
CA GLN A 119 -16.34 3.78 17.32
C GLN A 119 -15.92 4.05 15.87
N GLN A 120 -14.70 3.64 15.53
CA GLN A 120 -14.24 3.69 14.15
C GLN A 120 -15.06 2.75 13.25
N TRP A 121 -14.90 2.89 11.93
CA TRP A 121 -15.46 1.97 10.93
C TRP A 121 -17.00 1.88 10.95
N PHE A 122 -17.67 3.02 11.17
CA PHE A 122 -19.12 3.09 11.22
C PHE A 122 -19.80 2.68 9.92
N LEU A 123 -19.29 3.14 8.77
CA LEU A 123 -19.95 2.91 7.48
C LEU A 123 -20.13 1.42 7.17
N PRO A 124 -19.11 0.54 7.25
CA PRO A 124 -19.30 -0.90 7.16
C PRO A 124 -20.35 -1.46 8.12
N ARG A 125 -20.31 -1.08 9.41
CA ARG A 125 -21.29 -1.54 10.40
C ARG A 125 -22.72 -1.12 10.03
N TYR A 126 -22.89 0.12 9.58
CA TYR A 126 -24.19 0.67 9.19
C TYR A 126 -24.82 -0.09 8.02
N THR A 127 -24.03 -0.63 7.08
CA THR A 127 -24.56 -1.44 5.96
C THR A 127 -25.25 -2.73 6.39
N TYR A 128 -25.02 -3.19 7.64
CA TYR A 128 -25.67 -4.36 8.22
C TYR A 128 -26.78 -4.01 9.22
N MET A 129 -26.90 -2.74 9.61
CA MET A 129 -27.95 -2.31 10.54
C MET A 129 -29.32 -2.27 9.85
N ARG A 130 -30.35 -2.83 10.49
CA ARG A 130 -31.76 -2.71 10.05
C ARG A 130 -32.20 -1.24 9.93
N GLU A 131 -31.62 -0.36 10.77
CA GLU A 131 -31.84 1.09 10.78
C GLU A 131 -31.75 1.73 9.37
N ARG A 132 -30.86 1.23 8.51
CA ARG A 132 -30.63 1.78 7.16
C ARG A 132 -31.85 1.75 6.25
N PHE A 133 -32.78 0.83 6.50
CA PHE A 133 -33.99 0.68 5.69
C PHE A 133 -35.11 1.65 6.08
N TYR A 134 -35.04 2.28 7.26
CA TYR A 134 -36.12 3.15 7.76
C TYR A 134 -36.01 4.58 7.23
N ILE A 135 -36.43 4.81 5.99
CA ILE A 135 -36.30 6.11 5.30
C ILE A 135 -37.04 7.26 6.01
N HIS A 136 -38.13 6.98 6.73
CA HIS A 136 -38.93 7.99 7.43
C HIS A 136 -38.49 8.23 8.87
N ALA A 137 -37.58 7.41 9.40
CA ALA A 137 -37.09 7.49 10.78
C ALA A 137 -35.60 7.87 10.86
N ARG A 138 -35.04 8.45 9.78
CA ARG A 138 -33.65 8.90 9.74
C ARG A 138 -33.42 10.04 10.72
N SER A 139 -32.48 9.85 11.64
CA SER A 139 -32.15 10.86 12.65
C SER A 139 -31.09 11.86 12.16
N PRO A 140 -31.13 13.12 12.63
CA PRO A 140 -30.06 14.10 12.38
C PRO A 140 -28.67 13.62 12.84
N THR A 141 -28.61 12.90 13.96
CA THR A 141 -27.37 12.29 14.48
C THR A 141 -26.77 11.31 13.48
N ARG A 142 -27.56 10.37 12.95
CA ARG A 142 -27.07 9.42 11.93
C ARG A 142 -26.64 10.10 10.65
N ARG A 143 -27.39 11.11 10.21
CA ARG A 143 -26.99 11.91 9.05
C ARG A 143 -25.59 12.50 9.25
N ARG A 144 -25.33 13.14 10.40
CA ARG A 144 -24.02 13.71 10.76
C ARG A 144 -22.90 12.66 10.76
N GLN A 145 -23.17 11.47 11.29
CA GLN A 145 -22.20 10.35 11.30
C GLN A 145 -21.93 9.81 9.89
N LEU A 146 -22.95 9.71 9.04
CA LEU A 146 -22.82 9.29 7.64
C LEU A 146 -22.13 10.34 6.77
N LEU A 147 -22.24 11.63 7.10
CA LEU A 147 -21.54 12.70 6.40
C LEU A 147 -20.02 12.65 6.64
N LEU A 148 -19.60 12.23 7.84
CA LEU A 148 -18.20 12.16 8.25
C LEU A 148 -17.89 10.78 8.90
N PRO A 149 -17.99 9.66 8.16
CA PRO A 149 -17.90 8.32 8.74
C PRO A 149 -16.52 7.97 9.30
N TRP A 150 -15.51 8.76 8.95
CA TRP A 150 -14.14 8.67 9.47
C TRP A 150 -13.90 9.51 10.74
N LEU A 151 -14.79 10.44 11.09
CA LEU A 151 -14.67 11.29 12.28
C LEU A 151 -15.37 10.64 13.48
N ASN A 152 -14.59 10.20 14.47
CA ASN A 152 -15.11 9.48 15.63
C ASN A 152 -14.28 9.73 16.90
N ALA A 153 -14.87 9.44 18.06
CA ALA A 153 -14.26 9.67 19.36
C ALA A 153 -13.05 8.75 19.62
N GLN A 154 -13.10 7.50 19.15
CA GLN A 154 -12.00 6.52 19.29
C GLN A 154 -10.70 7.05 18.69
N VAL A 155 -10.73 7.55 17.46
CA VAL A 155 -9.56 8.06 16.75
C VAL A 155 -9.03 9.35 17.39
N LEU A 156 -9.92 10.30 17.72
CA LEU A 156 -9.53 11.59 18.31
C LEU A 156 -8.92 11.44 19.72
N LYS A 157 -9.43 10.51 20.54
CA LYS A 157 -8.92 10.32 21.91
C LYS A 157 -7.60 9.55 21.96
N ALA A 158 -7.39 8.60 21.04
CA ALA A 158 -6.27 7.66 21.05
C ALA A 158 -4.92 8.38 20.86
N ASN A 159 -4.80 9.22 19.84
CA ASN A 159 -3.57 9.94 19.53
C ASN A 159 -3.81 11.46 19.48
N SER A 160 -3.11 12.21 20.34
CA SER A 160 -3.26 13.67 20.40
C SER A 160 -2.91 14.38 19.09
N ALA A 161 -2.03 13.80 18.28
CA ALA A 161 -1.60 14.38 17.01
C ALA A 161 -2.72 14.47 15.98
N VAL A 162 -3.73 13.60 16.06
CA VAL A 162 -4.86 13.53 15.11
C VAL A 162 -5.66 14.83 15.13
N LEU A 163 -6.04 15.31 16.32
CA LEU A 163 -6.80 16.56 16.43
C LEU A 163 -6.00 17.75 15.88
N PHE A 164 -4.69 17.79 16.15
CA PHE A 164 -3.82 18.84 15.64
C PHE A 164 -3.70 18.79 14.12
N ALA A 165 -3.57 17.60 13.54
CA ALA A 165 -3.56 17.40 12.10
C ALA A 165 -4.86 17.89 11.45
N LEU A 166 -6.03 17.52 12.00
CA LEU A 166 -7.32 18.01 11.50
C LEU A 166 -7.42 19.53 11.54
N LEU A 167 -7.11 20.13 12.70
CA LEU A 167 -7.16 21.58 12.89
C LEU A 167 -6.24 22.29 11.91
N HIS A 168 -4.99 21.83 11.79
CA HIS A 168 -4.03 22.40 10.85
C HIS A 168 -4.53 22.28 9.40
N TYR A 169 -4.85 21.08 8.93
CA TYR A 169 -5.15 20.87 7.51
C TYR A 169 -6.51 21.45 7.08
N ARG A 170 -7.51 21.50 7.96
CA ARG A 170 -8.82 22.11 7.66
C ARG A 170 -8.81 23.64 7.77
N THR A 171 -7.82 24.25 8.44
CA THR A 171 -7.62 25.70 8.45
C THR A 171 -6.60 26.17 7.42
N ALA A 172 -5.53 25.41 7.15
CA ALA A 172 -4.49 25.78 6.20
C ALA A 172 -4.96 25.74 4.74
N TYR A 173 -5.92 24.87 4.41
CA TYR A 173 -6.45 24.72 3.06
C TYR A 173 -7.87 25.26 2.94
N SER A 174 -8.23 25.76 1.76
CA SER A 174 -9.57 26.26 1.48
C SER A 174 -10.60 25.11 1.39
N PRO A 175 -11.88 25.33 1.73
CA PRO A 175 -12.92 24.29 1.65
C PRO A 175 -13.04 23.61 0.27
N GLN A 176 -12.90 24.39 -0.81
CA GLN A 176 -12.87 23.88 -2.18
C GLN A 176 -11.75 22.86 -2.45
N SER A 177 -10.59 22.97 -1.79
CA SER A 177 -9.47 22.03 -1.95
C SER A 177 -9.83 20.64 -1.42
N TRP A 178 -10.82 20.57 -0.54
CA TRP A 178 -11.33 19.35 0.05
C TRP A 178 -12.57 18.79 -0.66
N ALA A 179 -13.21 19.57 -1.54
CA ALA A 179 -14.49 19.22 -2.14
C ALA A 179 -14.49 17.86 -2.86
N ALA A 180 -13.43 17.54 -3.61
CA ALA A 180 -13.29 16.26 -4.30
C ALA A 180 -13.16 15.10 -3.31
N PHE A 181 -12.35 15.25 -2.26
CA PHE A 181 -12.19 14.26 -1.21
C PHE A 181 -13.50 14.06 -0.44
N ASP A 182 -14.10 15.14 0.05
CA ASP A 182 -15.33 15.10 0.85
C ASP A 182 -16.50 14.52 0.02
N SER A 183 -16.59 14.82 -1.27
CA SER A 183 -17.54 14.18 -2.18
C SER A 183 -17.32 12.67 -2.28
N ARG A 184 -16.08 12.21 -2.47
CA ARG A 184 -15.75 10.77 -2.54
C ARG A 184 -16.11 10.02 -1.26
N GLN A 185 -15.91 10.62 -0.08
CA GLN A 185 -16.27 9.99 1.19
C GLN A 185 -17.78 9.66 1.29
N LEU A 186 -18.61 10.36 0.51
CA LEU A 186 -20.05 10.19 0.52
C LEU A 186 -20.56 9.24 -0.57
N THR A 187 -19.69 8.68 -1.43
CA THR A 187 -20.08 7.93 -2.64
C THR A 187 -20.93 6.71 -2.31
N LEU A 188 -20.46 5.85 -1.40
CA LEU A 188 -21.21 4.67 -0.99
C LEU A 188 -22.56 5.03 -0.36
N GLY A 189 -22.58 6.01 0.55
CA GLY A 189 -23.81 6.41 1.22
C GLY A 189 -24.84 7.01 0.26
N TRP A 190 -24.38 7.69 -0.81
CA TRP A 190 -25.25 8.18 -1.86
C TRP A 190 -25.80 7.08 -2.75
N ALA A 191 -24.94 6.21 -3.27
CA ALA A 191 -25.35 5.09 -4.10
C ALA A 191 -26.27 4.12 -3.35
N ALA A 192 -26.07 3.94 -2.04
CA ALA A 192 -26.92 3.15 -1.17
C ALA A 192 -28.18 3.89 -0.66
N GLY A 193 -28.38 5.15 -1.06
CA GLY A 193 -29.58 5.94 -0.73
C GLY A 193 -29.69 6.32 0.75
N PHE A 194 -28.60 6.43 1.51
CA PHE A 194 -28.62 6.66 2.96
C PHE A 194 -28.99 8.08 3.39
N PHE A 195 -29.12 9.02 2.46
CA PHE A 195 -29.36 10.43 2.75
C PHE A 195 -30.70 10.92 2.21
N ASP A 196 -31.42 11.68 3.03
CA ASP A 196 -32.52 12.51 2.55
C ASP A 196 -31.94 13.75 1.87
N VAL A 197 -32.34 13.98 0.63
CA VAL A 197 -31.84 15.09 -0.17
C VAL A 197 -32.99 15.79 -0.89
N ASP A 198 -32.88 17.11 -0.99
CA ASP A 198 -33.82 17.95 -1.72
C ASP A 198 -33.38 18.12 -3.19
N PHE A 199 -34.35 18.19 -4.09
CA PHE A 199 -34.12 18.38 -5.52
C PHE A 199 -34.11 19.85 -5.91
N SER A 200 -33.07 20.25 -6.64
CA SER A 200 -33.04 21.39 -7.55
C SER A 200 -32.32 20.96 -8.81
N ALA A 201 -32.78 21.38 -9.99
CA ALA A 201 -32.14 21.04 -11.27
C ALA A 201 -30.80 21.80 -11.49
N LYS A 202 -30.48 22.73 -10.59
CA LYS A 202 -29.26 23.54 -10.63
C LYS A 202 -28.04 22.74 -10.15
N CYS A 203 -26.88 23.35 -10.32
CA CYS A 203 -25.62 22.84 -9.81
C CYS A 203 -24.96 23.86 -8.89
N VAL A 204 -23.98 23.39 -8.12
CA VAL A 204 -23.14 24.22 -7.26
C VAL A 204 -21.71 24.16 -7.78
N VAL A 205 -21.03 25.30 -7.84
CA VAL A 205 -19.62 25.40 -8.22
C VAL A 205 -18.74 24.82 -7.11
N MET A 206 -17.84 23.90 -7.46
CA MET A 206 -17.03 23.14 -6.49
C MET A 206 -15.54 23.53 -6.47
N TYR A 207 -15.18 24.66 -7.09
CA TYR A 207 -13.80 25.16 -7.17
C TYR A 207 -13.73 26.68 -7.16
N GLY A 208 -12.52 27.20 -6.91
CA GLY A 208 -12.16 28.62 -7.00
C GLY A 208 -13.02 29.56 -6.14
N ASP A 209 -12.81 30.86 -6.31
CA ASP A 209 -13.51 31.89 -5.50
C ASP A 209 -15.04 31.88 -5.66
N ARG A 210 -15.54 31.10 -6.63
CA ARG A 210 -16.95 30.86 -6.89
C ARG A 210 -17.52 29.66 -6.13
N TYR A 211 -16.73 29.01 -5.28
CA TYR A 211 -17.13 27.85 -4.50
C TYR A 211 -18.47 28.09 -3.77
N GLY A 212 -19.42 27.18 -3.97
CA GLY A 212 -20.74 27.27 -3.34
C GLY A 212 -21.78 28.11 -4.10
N LEU A 213 -21.41 28.76 -5.21
CA LEU A 213 -22.38 29.50 -6.02
C LEU A 213 -23.31 28.54 -6.80
N LEU A 214 -24.61 28.87 -6.79
CA LEU A 214 -25.62 28.18 -7.58
C LEU A 214 -25.55 28.62 -9.05
N VAL A 215 -25.56 27.66 -9.97
CA VAL A 215 -25.48 27.88 -11.42
C VAL A 215 -26.40 26.93 -12.17
N ASP A 216 -26.72 27.28 -13.42
CA ASP A 216 -27.37 26.34 -14.33
C ASP A 216 -26.47 25.15 -14.64
N TRP A 217 -27.09 23.99 -14.89
CA TRP A 217 -26.37 22.80 -15.32
C TRP A 217 -25.77 23.03 -16.71
N GLU A 218 -24.49 22.70 -16.87
CA GLU A 218 -23.77 22.77 -18.14
C GLU A 218 -22.93 21.50 -18.31
N ALA A 219 -23.16 20.78 -19.40
CA ALA A 219 -22.58 19.45 -19.61
C ALA A 219 -21.06 19.42 -19.44
N LYS A 220 -20.34 20.39 -20.02
CA LYS A 220 -18.87 20.36 -20.00
C LYS A 220 -18.34 20.71 -18.61
N ALA A 221 -18.94 21.65 -17.88
CA ALA A 221 -18.57 21.94 -16.49
C ALA A 221 -18.85 20.75 -15.56
N ALA A 222 -19.98 20.06 -15.72
CA ALA A 222 -20.30 18.88 -14.95
C ALA A 222 -19.29 17.74 -15.19
N HIS A 223 -18.98 17.42 -16.45
CA HIS A 223 -18.02 16.35 -16.78
C HIS A 223 -16.56 16.67 -16.38
N ARG A 224 -16.21 17.95 -16.20
CA ARG A 224 -14.90 18.35 -15.64
C ARG A 224 -14.87 18.42 -14.12
N ALA A 225 -15.99 18.09 -13.46
CA ALA A 225 -16.20 18.26 -12.02
C ALA A 225 -16.00 19.72 -11.53
N ASP A 226 -16.23 20.70 -12.41
CA ASP A 226 -16.26 22.12 -12.06
C ASP A 226 -17.53 22.45 -11.25
N THR A 227 -18.63 21.77 -11.57
CA THR A 227 -19.92 21.89 -10.89
C THR A 227 -20.44 20.52 -10.49
N LEU A 228 -21.17 20.45 -9.38
CA LEU A 228 -21.82 19.23 -8.91
C LEU A 228 -23.33 19.46 -8.78
N GLY A 229 -24.13 18.45 -9.12
CA GLY A 229 -25.58 18.50 -8.96
C GLY A 229 -25.98 18.92 -7.55
N TYR A 230 -26.95 19.83 -7.43
CA TYR A 230 -27.32 20.45 -6.15
C TYR A 230 -27.55 19.43 -5.01
N PRO A 231 -28.30 18.33 -5.20
CA PRO A 231 -28.58 17.39 -4.11
C PRO A 231 -27.30 16.82 -3.50
N ARG A 232 -26.36 16.41 -4.35
CA ARG A 232 -25.06 15.88 -3.92
C ARG A 232 -24.15 16.96 -3.35
N ALA A 233 -24.11 18.13 -3.98
CA ALA A 233 -23.25 19.24 -3.55
C ALA A 233 -23.61 19.73 -2.15
N MET A 234 -24.90 19.76 -1.80
CA MET A 234 -25.34 20.14 -0.45
C MET A 234 -24.83 19.18 0.62
N LEU A 235 -24.73 17.87 0.34
CA LEU A 235 -24.12 16.92 1.29
C LEU A 235 -22.64 17.25 1.55
N VAL A 236 -21.89 17.63 0.51
CA VAL A 236 -20.48 18.04 0.65
C VAL A 236 -20.35 19.28 1.53
N LEU A 237 -21.16 20.32 1.25
CA LEU A 237 -21.17 21.55 2.03
C LEU A 237 -21.59 21.30 3.48
N GLU A 238 -22.61 20.48 3.70
CA GLU A 238 -23.08 20.11 5.04
C GLU A 238 -22.01 19.35 5.83
N ALA A 239 -21.32 18.39 5.20
CA ALA A 239 -20.22 17.66 5.82
C ALA A 239 -19.09 18.60 6.27
N GLN A 240 -18.70 19.56 5.42
CA GLN A 240 -17.67 20.54 5.75
C GLN A 240 -18.10 21.50 6.86
N ALA A 241 -19.33 21.98 6.83
CA ALA A 241 -19.87 22.85 7.86
C ALA A 241 -19.92 22.15 9.22
N TYR A 242 -20.40 20.90 9.25
CA TYR A 242 -20.46 20.10 10.47
C TYR A 242 -19.08 19.78 11.03
N LEU A 243 -18.10 19.46 10.16
CA LEU A 243 -16.72 19.23 10.61
C LEU A 243 -16.15 20.47 11.32
N LEU A 244 -16.32 21.65 10.73
CA LEU A 244 -15.81 22.89 11.33
C LEU A 244 -16.57 23.27 12.60
N GLU A 245 -17.87 22.97 12.69
CA GLU A 245 -18.64 23.12 13.92
C GLU A 245 -18.07 22.25 15.05
N VAL A 246 -17.85 20.96 14.80
CA VAL A 246 -17.26 20.04 15.78
C VAL A 246 -15.88 20.53 16.22
N LEU A 247 -15.03 20.96 15.29
CA LEU A 247 -13.69 21.47 15.61
C LEU A 247 -13.75 22.75 16.46
N CYS A 248 -14.64 23.70 16.13
CA CYS A 248 -14.86 24.90 16.96
C CYS A 248 -15.26 24.51 18.38
N ASN A 249 -16.27 23.66 18.54
CA ASN A 249 -16.77 23.26 19.86
C ASN A 249 -15.69 22.58 20.70
N ILE A 250 -14.87 21.72 20.09
CA ILE A 250 -13.74 21.06 20.76
C ILE A 250 -12.70 22.10 21.21
N VAL A 251 -12.31 23.03 20.33
CA VAL A 251 -11.32 24.08 20.65
C VAL A 251 -11.85 24.98 21.77
N ASP A 252 -13.09 25.44 21.68
CA ASP A 252 -13.74 26.27 22.70
C ASP A 252 -13.72 25.56 24.07
N LYS A 253 -14.02 24.25 24.09
CA LYS A 253 -13.97 23.46 25.32
C LYS A 253 -12.57 23.23 25.86
N VAL A 254 -11.56 23.04 25.01
CA VAL A 254 -10.16 22.94 25.47
C VAL A 254 -9.66 24.28 26.03
N LEU A 255 -10.11 25.39 25.46
CA LEU A 255 -9.73 26.76 25.86
C LEU A 255 -10.64 27.35 26.96
N GLU A 256 -11.59 26.59 27.50
CA GLU A 256 -12.48 27.04 28.57
C GLU A 256 -11.66 27.56 29.77
N GLY A 257 -11.96 28.78 30.23
CA GLY A 257 -11.25 29.45 31.31
C GLY A 257 -9.85 29.99 30.97
N VAL A 258 -9.46 30.06 29.69
CA VAL A 258 -8.28 30.82 29.25
C VAL A 258 -8.64 32.31 29.11
N ASP A 259 -7.75 33.20 29.53
CA ASP A 259 -7.92 34.65 29.34
C ASP A 259 -7.89 35.01 27.84
N PRO A 260 -8.97 35.57 27.27
CA PRO A 260 -9.01 35.97 25.86
C PRO A 260 -8.00 37.08 25.50
N GLN A 261 -7.52 37.85 26.49
CA GLN A 261 -6.59 38.96 26.28
C GLN A 261 -5.11 38.55 26.39
N GLN A 262 -4.83 37.25 26.57
CA GLN A 262 -3.44 36.80 26.67
C GLN A 262 -2.64 37.12 25.38
N PRO A 263 -1.32 37.33 25.49
CA PRO A 263 -0.47 37.48 24.31
C PRO A 263 -0.55 36.28 23.39
N ARG A 264 -0.34 36.50 22.08
CA ARG A 264 -0.25 35.43 21.09
C ARG A 264 0.81 34.42 21.49
N ARG A 265 0.44 33.14 21.47
CA ARG A 265 1.29 32.01 21.84
C ARG A 265 1.04 30.84 20.90
N SER A 266 1.81 30.77 19.82
CA SER A 266 1.68 29.75 18.78
C SER A 266 3.02 29.24 18.26
N GLU A 267 4.15 29.57 18.91
CA GLU A 267 5.49 29.19 18.46
C GLU A 267 5.65 27.66 18.38
N LYS A 268 5.21 26.93 19.42
CA LYS A 268 5.27 25.46 19.44
C LYS A 268 4.30 24.83 18.45
N TRP A 269 3.19 25.50 18.17
CA TRP A 269 2.29 25.10 17.10
C TRP A 269 2.96 25.19 15.74
N HIS A 270 3.60 26.33 15.43
CA HIS A 270 4.34 26.51 14.20
C HIS A 270 5.48 25.48 14.07
N ASP A 271 6.26 25.25 15.13
CA ASP A 271 7.31 24.23 15.13
C ASP A 271 6.77 22.82 14.82
N LEU A 272 5.64 22.44 15.43
CA LEU A 272 5.01 21.14 15.18
C LEU A 272 4.61 20.96 13.72
N VAL A 273 4.03 22.00 13.12
CA VAL A 273 3.52 21.98 11.74
C VAL A 273 4.65 22.04 10.72
N SER A 274 5.68 22.86 10.96
CA SER A 274 6.82 23.04 10.05
C SER A 274 7.68 21.78 9.91
N HIS A 275 7.67 20.88 10.89
CA HIS A 275 8.40 19.61 10.84
C HIS A 275 7.56 18.42 10.34
N GLU A 276 6.34 18.63 9.82
CA GLU A 276 5.42 17.59 9.33
C GLU A 276 5.24 16.40 10.31
N ALA A 277 5.34 16.66 11.62
CA ALA A 277 5.62 15.66 12.64
C ALA A 277 4.39 14.89 13.18
N PHE A 278 3.40 14.60 12.34
CA PHE A 278 2.24 13.78 12.73
C PHE A 278 2.59 12.29 12.55
N ARG A 279 3.27 11.70 13.56
CA ARG A 279 3.72 10.28 13.61
C ARG A 279 2.69 9.34 14.24
N GLU A 280 2.81 8.03 13.96
CA GLU A 280 2.06 6.98 14.68
C GLU A 280 2.67 6.88 16.06
N THR A 281 1.86 6.96 17.10
CA THR A 281 2.33 6.80 18.48
C THR A 281 2.93 5.40 18.63
N GLY A 282 4.25 5.30 18.69
CA GLY A 282 4.98 4.04 18.85
C GLY A 282 5.71 3.56 17.58
N ALA A 283 5.46 4.15 16.41
CA ALA A 283 6.21 3.83 15.19
C ALA A 283 7.39 4.79 15.00
N VAL A 284 8.46 4.28 14.41
CA VAL A 284 9.63 5.10 14.05
C VAL A 284 9.38 5.81 12.71
N GLU A 285 8.49 5.27 11.88
CA GLU A 285 8.06 5.81 10.59
C GLU A 285 6.88 6.82 10.70
N PHE A 286 6.75 7.69 9.69
CA PHE A 286 5.63 8.64 9.57
C PHE A 286 4.36 8.03 8.96
N TRP A 287 3.20 8.67 9.15
CA TRP A 287 1.91 8.25 8.59
C TRP A 287 1.92 8.23 7.06
N SER A 288 1.32 7.19 6.48
CA SER A 288 0.94 7.21 5.06
C SER A 288 -0.23 8.17 4.88
N PRO A 289 -0.12 9.21 4.01
CA PRO A 289 -1.25 10.10 3.71
C PRO A 289 -2.40 9.37 3.05
N TYR A 290 -2.11 8.27 2.35
CA TYR A 290 -3.09 7.56 1.56
C TYR A 290 -4.14 6.82 2.42
N THR A 291 -3.74 6.20 3.53
CA THR A 291 -4.68 5.56 4.47
C THR A 291 -5.24 6.54 5.51
N ASN A 292 -4.69 7.75 5.61
CA ASN A 292 -5.08 8.78 6.58
C ASN A 292 -5.43 10.13 5.92
N GLN A 293 -6.10 10.07 4.77
CA GLN A 293 -6.34 11.26 3.91
C GLN A 293 -7.08 12.38 4.64
N ALA A 294 -8.06 12.03 5.49
CA ALA A 294 -8.82 13.01 6.26
C ALA A 294 -7.94 13.80 7.26
N PHE A 295 -6.82 13.22 7.68
CA PHE A 295 -5.88 13.74 8.67
C PHE A 295 -4.57 14.23 8.02
N SER A 296 -4.56 14.40 6.71
CA SER A 296 -3.39 14.80 5.92
C SER A 296 -3.68 16.06 5.11
N ARG A 297 -2.73 16.52 4.28
CA ARG A 297 -3.03 17.54 3.26
C ARG A 297 -4.12 17.03 2.31
N PRO A 298 -4.97 17.92 1.74
CA PRO A 298 -5.97 17.49 0.77
C PRO A 298 -5.29 16.72 -0.38
N PRO A 299 -5.90 15.62 -0.87
CA PRO A 299 -5.37 14.89 -2.01
C PRO A 299 -5.21 15.82 -3.22
N MET A 300 -4.03 15.83 -3.82
CA MET A 300 -3.73 16.63 -5.01
C MET A 300 -3.03 15.79 -6.06
N PHE A 301 -3.27 16.14 -7.32
CA PHE A 301 -2.50 15.60 -8.42
C PHE A 301 -1.07 16.16 -8.43
N ASN A 302 -0.08 15.28 -8.52
CA ASN A 302 1.33 15.65 -8.66
C ASN A 302 2.05 14.65 -9.56
N CYS A 303 2.43 15.09 -10.78
CA CYS A 303 3.15 14.25 -11.75
C CYS A 303 4.46 13.68 -11.19
N ASP A 304 5.26 14.49 -10.50
CA ASP A 304 6.56 14.06 -9.94
C ASP A 304 6.36 12.98 -8.87
N TYR A 305 5.27 13.08 -8.10
CA TYR A 305 4.88 12.07 -7.12
C TYR A 305 4.43 10.77 -7.79
N LEU A 306 3.60 10.83 -8.84
CA LEU A 306 3.16 9.64 -9.58
C LEU A 306 4.33 8.93 -10.26
N LEU A 307 5.19 9.69 -10.94
CA LEU A 307 6.45 9.19 -11.52
C LEU A 307 7.31 8.54 -10.45
N THR A 308 7.36 9.16 -9.27
CA THR A 308 8.09 8.66 -8.13
C THR A 308 7.57 7.29 -7.68
N LEU A 309 6.26 7.15 -7.52
CA LEU A 309 5.64 5.88 -7.10
C LEU A 309 5.86 4.81 -8.16
N ALA A 310 5.55 5.11 -9.42
CA ALA A 310 5.68 4.17 -10.54
C ALA A 310 7.12 3.69 -10.71
N LYS A 311 8.10 4.62 -10.68
CA LYS A 311 9.52 4.28 -10.79
C LYS A 311 10.00 3.46 -9.61
N SER A 312 9.63 3.84 -8.38
CA SER A 312 10.05 3.09 -7.19
C SER A 312 9.55 1.66 -7.25
N ARG A 313 8.34 1.45 -7.78
CA ARG A 313 7.80 0.11 -7.99
C ARG A 313 8.43 -0.66 -9.13
N LEU A 314 8.67 -0.01 -10.26
CA LEU A 314 9.40 -0.60 -11.36
C LEU A 314 10.78 -1.08 -10.91
N ASP A 315 11.54 -0.22 -10.22
CA ASP A 315 12.87 -0.52 -9.71
C ASP A 315 12.81 -1.70 -8.71
N GLU A 316 11.80 -1.75 -7.86
CA GLU A 316 11.59 -2.83 -6.90
C GLU A 316 11.26 -4.18 -7.58
N THR A 317 10.30 -4.20 -8.51
CA THR A 317 9.96 -5.41 -9.26
C THR A 317 11.10 -5.86 -10.17
N GLY A 318 11.86 -4.93 -10.73
CA GLY A 318 13.05 -5.21 -11.53
C GLY A 318 14.18 -5.81 -10.68
N ASP A 319 14.44 -5.24 -9.50
CA ASP A 319 15.39 -5.80 -8.53
C ASP A 319 14.95 -7.22 -8.09
N HIS A 320 13.65 -7.43 -7.85
CA HIS A 320 13.12 -8.76 -7.52
C HIS A 320 13.44 -9.79 -8.61
N LEU A 321 13.10 -9.50 -9.86
CA LEU A 321 13.39 -10.38 -11.00
C LEU A 321 14.89 -10.59 -11.20
N TRP A 322 15.70 -9.54 -11.02
CA TRP A 322 17.16 -9.64 -11.07
C TRP A 322 17.68 -10.66 -10.05
N TYR A 323 17.24 -10.59 -8.79
CA TYR A 323 17.71 -11.51 -7.76
C TYR A 323 17.17 -12.94 -7.92
N LEU A 324 15.99 -13.14 -8.51
CA LEU A 324 15.52 -14.48 -8.87
C LEU A 324 16.39 -15.15 -9.95
N GLN A 325 17.09 -14.35 -10.77
CA GLN A 325 18.02 -14.83 -11.80
C GLN A 325 19.43 -15.02 -11.26
N CYS A 326 19.93 -14.04 -10.51
CA CYS A 326 21.34 -13.93 -10.15
C CYS A 326 21.69 -14.46 -8.76
N ASP A 327 20.72 -14.80 -7.90
CA ASP A 327 20.97 -15.31 -6.54
C ASP A 327 20.18 -16.59 -6.26
N GLY A 328 20.85 -17.74 -6.37
CA GLY A 328 20.23 -19.06 -6.15
C GLY A 328 19.70 -19.27 -4.73
N ALA A 329 20.18 -18.55 -3.71
CA ALA A 329 19.59 -18.62 -2.37
C ALA A 329 18.26 -17.86 -2.32
N TYR A 330 18.19 -16.69 -2.96
CA TYR A 330 16.97 -15.90 -3.09
C TYR A 330 15.90 -16.64 -3.90
N MET A 331 16.25 -17.17 -5.07
CA MET A 331 15.31 -17.98 -5.89
C MET A 331 14.77 -19.18 -5.11
N ARG A 332 15.63 -19.90 -4.37
CA ARG A 332 15.19 -21.04 -3.55
C ARG A 332 14.28 -20.62 -2.41
N ARG A 333 14.55 -19.48 -1.75
CA ARG A 333 13.69 -18.91 -0.72
C ARG A 333 12.30 -18.63 -1.29
N HIS A 334 12.22 -17.96 -2.42
CA HIS A 334 10.97 -17.62 -3.10
C HIS A 334 10.16 -18.88 -3.47
N VAL A 335 10.79 -19.90 -4.05
CA VAL A 335 10.12 -21.17 -4.38
C VAL A 335 9.62 -21.91 -3.14
N LYS A 336 10.40 -21.94 -2.05
CA LYS A 336 10.00 -22.56 -0.79
C LYS A 336 8.74 -21.92 -0.21
N MET A 337 8.59 -20.60 -0.32
CA MET A 337 7.41 -19.90 0.17
C MET A 337 6.15 -20.34 -0.57
N MET A 338 6.20 -20.41 -1.91
CA MET A 338 5.08 -20.93 -2.70
C MET A 338 4.70 -22.36 -2.31
N PHE A 339 5.72 -23.23 -2.17
CA PHE A 339 5.53 -24.66 -1.91
C PHE A 339 5.09 -24.96 -0.47
N ALA A 340 5.22 -23.99 0.44
CA ALA A 340 4.77 -24.12 1.82
C ALA A 340 3.23 -24.03 1.97
N THR A 341 2.52 -23.55 0.96
CA THR A 341 1.05 -23.43 0.99
C THR A 341 0.37 -24.80 0.84
N ASP A 342 -0.76 -25.01 1.51
CA ASP A 342 -1.45 -26.31 1.47
C ASP A 342 -1.97 -26.69 0.09
N ILE A 343 -2.30 -25.72 -0.76
CA ILE A 343 -2.69 -25.99 -2.14
C ILE A 343 -1.52 -26.60 -2.92
N PHE A 344 -0.32 -26.04 -2.82
CA PHE A 344 0.87 -26.62 -3.46
C PHE A 344 1.22 -28.01 -2.89
N LYS A 345 1.00 -28.24 -1.59
CA LYS A 345 1.20 -29.57 -0.97
C LYS A 345 0.24 -30.62 -1.52
N LYS A 346 -1.02 -30.24 -1.77
CA LYS A 346 -2.07 -31.14 -2.30
C LYS A 346 -2.01 -31.32 -3.82
N ALA A 347 -1.33 -30.43 -4.53
CA ALA A 347 -1.15 -30.50 -5.98
C ALA A 347 -0.27 -31.68 -6.39
N SER A 348 -0.54 -32.27 -7.55
CA SER A 348 0.37 -33.24 -8.18
C SER A 348 1.69 -32.57 -8.59
N GLU A 349 2.71 -33.36 -8.93
CA GLU A 349 3.97 -32.80 -9.43
C GLU A 349 3.80 -31.99 -10.72
N HIS A 350 2.94 -32.46 -11.63
CA HIS A 350 2.60 -31.74 -12.86
C HIS A 350 1.91 -30.40 -12.57
N GLN A 351 0.96 -30.40 -11.63
CA GLN A 351 0.25 -29.18 -11.22
C GLN A 351 1.20 -28.19 -10.53
N ARG A 352 2.09 -28.67 -9.64
CA ARG A 352 3.12 -27.81 -9.01
C ARG A 352 4.03 -27.16 -10.04
N ALA A 353 4.46 -27.91 -11.06
CA ALA A 353 5.27 -27.37 -12.15
C ALA A 353 4.56 -26.24 -12.90
N MET A 354 3.28 -26.45 -13.27
CA MET A 354 2.50 -25.42 -13.94
C MET A 354 2.31 -24.17 -13.07
N MET A 355 1.91 -24.36 -11.80
CA MET A 355 1.66 -23.27 -10.87
C MET A 355 2.92 -22.45 -10.59
N LEU A 356 4.09 -23.10 -10.48
CA LEU A 356 5.37 -22.43 -10.33
C LEU A 356 5.67 -21.51 -11.52
N THR A 357 5.59 -22.05 -12.75
CA THR A 357 5.86 -21.27 -13.96
C THR A 357 4.87 -20.12 -14.12
N GLN A 358 3.58 -20.38 -13.89
CA GLN A 358 2.54 -19.35 -13.93
C GLN A 358 2.84 -18.25 -12.91
N ARG A 359 3.27 -18.58 -11.70
CA ARG A 359 3.55 -17.59 -10.67
C ARG A 359 4.73 -16.70 -11.04
N VAL A 360 5.82 -17.26 -11.58
CA VAL A 360 6.96 -16.47 -12.06
C VAL A 360 6.57 -15.56 -13.21
N ILE A 361 5.69 -16.01 -14.12
CA ILE A 361 5.16 -15.18 -15.20
C ILE A 361 4.35 -14.00 -14.65
N LEU A 362 3.56 -14.18 -13.59
CA LEU A 362 2.84 -13.06 -12.95
C LEU A 362 3.80 -12.01 -12.36
N GLU A 363 4.96 -12.41 -11.82
CA GLU A 363 5.98 -11.46 -11.35
C GLU A 363 6.56 -10.63 -12.51
N ILE A 364 6.77 -11.27 -13.67
CA ILE A 364 7.23 -10.62 -14.90
C ILE A 364 6.18 -9.64 -15.44
N GLU A 365 4.91 -10.08 -15.51
CA GLU A 365 3.80 -9.21 -15.90
C GLU A 365 3.69 -7.99 -14.98
N SER A 366 3.82 -8.16 -13.66
CA SER A 366 3.78 -7.03 -12.71
C SER A 366 4.88 -6.01 -13.02
N CYS A 367 6.11 -6.46 -13.31
CA CYS A 367 7.20 -5.58 -13.71
C CYS A 367 6.92 -4.83 -15.02
N CYS A 368 6.36 -5.52 -16.03
CA CYS A 368 5.96 -4.89 -17.29
C CYS A 368 4.85 -3.84 -17.09
N TRP A 369 3.86 -4.13 -16.25
CA TRP A 369 2.80 -3.18 -15.95
C TRP A 369 3.33 -1.93 -15.26
N TRP A 370 4.24 -2.07 -14.28
CA TRP A 370 4.88 -0.91 -13.64
C TRP A 370 5.70 -0.09 -14.62
N ARG A 371 6.40 -0.73 -15.57
CA ARG A 371 7.11 -0.05 -16.66
C ARG A 371 6.14 0.77 -17.52
N TRP A 372 5.00 0.22 -17.88
CA TRP A 372 4.01 0.92 -18.71
C TRP A 372 3.33 2.06 -17.95
N ILE A 373 3.01 1.88 -16.67
CA ILE A 373 2.51 2.96 -15.81
C ILE A 373 3.52 4.10 -15.75
N GLU A 374 4.81 3.77 -15.59
CA GLU A 374 5.88 4.77 -15.52
C GLU A 374 6.07 5.51 -16.86
N ILE A 375 5.96 4.81 -18.01
CA ILE A 375 5.94 5.42 -19.35
C ILE A 375 4.77 6.40 -19.51
N GLU A 376 3.55 5.99 -19.14
CA GLU A 376 2.38 6.86 -19.24
C GLU A 376 2.47 8.05 -18.28
N CYS A 377 3.01 7.87 -17.07
CA CYS A 377 3.29 8.98 -16.16
C CYS A 377 4.28 9.99 -16.76
N ARG A 378 5.36 9.52 -17.41
CA ARG A 378 6.33 10.40 -18.09
C ARG A 378 5.68 11.13 -19.25
N HIS A 379 4.84 10.43 -20.00
CA HIS A 379 4.12 11.03 -21.12
C HIS A 379 3.19 12.15 -20.65
N VAL A 380 2.38 11.90 -19.62
CA VAL A 380 1.48 12.90 -19.02
C VAL A 380 2.26 14.11 -18.51
N ASP A 381 3.39 13.91 -17.81
CA ASP A 381 4.24 15.00 -17.33
C ASP A 381 4.83 15.82 -18.49
N ALA A 382 5.35 15.15 -19.53
CA ALA A 382 5.92 15.81 -20.71
C ALA A 382 4.87 16.63 -21.47
N VAL A 383 3.65 16.13 -21.59
CA VAL A 383 2.55 16.87 -22.21
C VAL A 383 2.10 18.03 -21.32
N ARG A 384 1.94 17.81 -20.01
CA ARG A 384 1.56 18.86 -19.04
C ARG A 384 2.52 20.05 -19.07
N LYS A 385 3.83 19.79 -19.08
CA LYS A 385 4.87 20.84 -19.13
C LYS A 385 4.75 21.76 -20.35
N ARG A 386 4.18 21.30 -21.47
CA ARG A 386 3.94 22.12 -22.66
C ARG A 386 2.76 23.09 -22.51
N PHE A 387 1.86 22.83 -21.57
CA PHE A 387 0.63 23.60 -21.37
C PHE A 387 0.46 24.11 -19.94
N SER A 388 1.53 24.19 -19.15
CA SER A 388 1.46 24.58 -17.73
C SER A 388 0.69 25.88 -17.52
N ASP A 389 0.88 26.84 -18.42
CA ASP A 389 0.32 28.19 -18.33
C ASP A 389 -1.13 28.26 -18.87
N SER A 390 -1.71 27.13 -19.25
CA SER A 390 -3.06 27.01 -19.82
C SER A 390 -3.98 26.08 -19.03
N ILE A 391 -3.57 25.64 -17.83
CA ILE A 391 -4.36 24.74 -16.98
C ILE A 391 -4.95 25.55 -15.82
N TYR A 392 -6.25 25.85 -15.90
CA TYR A 392 -6.96 26.59 -14.86
C TYR A 392 -8.30 25.92 -14.53
N PRO A 393 -8.70 25.86 -13.24
CA PRO A 393 -10.04 25.44 -12.85
C PRO A 393 -11.13 26.22 -13.61
N GLY A 394 -12.21 25.55 -14.02
CA GLY A 394 -13.28 26.19 -14.79
C GLY A 394 -13.05 26.27 -16.30
N THR A 395 -11.85 25.94 -16.78
CA THR A 395 -11.54 25.89 -18.22
C THR A 395 -11.31 24.45 -18.67
N PRO A 396 -11.59 24.09 -19.93
CA PRO A 396 -11.26 22.75 -20.41
C PRO A 396 -9.75 22.52 -20.45
N LEU A 397 -9.33 21.28 -20.18
CA LEU A 397 -7.93 20.89 -20.38
C LEU A 397 -7.55 21.00 -21.86
N PRO A 398 -6.28 21.36 -22.17
CA PRO A 398 -5.75 21.24 -23.52
C PRO A 398 -6.00 19.84 -24.09
N PRO A 399 -6.50 19.67 -25.32
CA PRO A 399 -6.98 18.38 -25.82
C PRO A 399 -5.95 17.24 -25.79
N SER A 400 -4.67 17.55 -26.00
CA SER A 400 -3.59 16.56 -25.89
C SER A 400 -3.31 16.15 -24.45
N TYR A 401 -3.39 17.09 -23.51
CA TYR A 401 -3.23 16.81 -22.09
C TYR A 401 -4.41 16.02 -21.53
N ASP A 402 -5.64 16.40 -21.91
CA ASP A 402 -6.87 15.69 -21.56
C ASP A 402 -6.82 14.21 -22.01
N LYS A 403 -6.43 13.97 -23.27
CA LYS A 403 -6.25 12.62 -23.83
C LYS A 403 -5.21 11.80 -23.08
N ALA A 404 -4.06 12.41 -22.76
CA ALA A 404 -2.98 11.74 -22.05
C ALA A 404 -3.38 11.39 -20.61
N LEU A 405 -4.00 12.34 -19.89
CA LEU A 405 -4.43 12.13 -18.51
C LEU A 405 -5.56 11.10 -18.43
N GLY A 406 -6.52 11.13 -19.35
CA GLY A 406 -7.59 10.12 -19.42
C GLY A 406 -7.11 8.74 -19.85
N ALA A 407 -6.04 8.63 -20.64
CA ALA A 407 -5.39 7.35 -20.92
C ALA A 407 -4.71 6.79 -19.65
N LEU A 408 -3.97 7.63 -18.91
CA LEU A 408 -3.37 7.23 -17.64
C LEU A 408 -4.43 6.81 -16.61
N GLU A 409 -5.54 7.55 -16.50
CA GLU A 409 -6.65 7.16 -15.63
C GLU A 409 -7.18 5.77 -15.99
N LEU A 410 -7.49 5.53 -17.27
CA LEU A 410 -7.99 4.24 -17.73
C LEU A 410 -7.00 3.09 -17.45
N LEU A 411 -5.71 3.33 -17.66
CA LEU A 411 -4.66 2.35 -17.34
C LEU A 411 -4.70 2.00 -15.84
N LEU A 412 -4.77 3.00 -14.97
CA LEU A 412 -4.78 2.80 -13.52
C LEU A 412 -6.07 2.11 -13.04
N VAL A 413 -7.24 2.45 -13.59
CA VAL A 413 -8.50 1.74 -13.31
C VAL A 413 -8.35 0.26 -13.64
N ASN A 414 -7.90 -0.06 -14.86
CA ASN A 414 -7.71 -1.45 -15.28
C ASN A 414 -6.70 -2.20 -14.40
N GLN A 415 -5.67 -1.51 -13.90
CA GLN A 415 -4.68 -2.11 -12.99
C GLN A 415 -5.23 -2.35 -11.59
N VAL A 416 -6.06 -1.46 -11.04
CA VAL A 416 -6.76 -1.71 -9.78
C VAL A 416 -7.68 -2.93 -9.92
N ILE A 417 -8.46 -3.00 -10.99
CA ILE A 417 -9.36 -4.12 -11.30
C ILE A 417 -8.58 -5.42 -11.43
N TYR A 418 -7.51 -5.42 -12.23
CA TYR A 418 -6.68 -6.60 -12.44
C TYR A 418 -6.07 -7.11 -11.13
N ARG A 419 -5.52 -6.22 -10.31
CA ARG A 419 -4.88 -6.59 -9.04
C ARG A 419 -5.89 -7.05 -7.98
N ALA A 420 -7.10 -6.51 -7.99
CA ALA A 420 -8.22 -7.01 -7.21
C ALA A 420 -8.59 -8.46 -7.62
N SER A 421 -8.64 -8.77 -8.93
CA SER A 421 -8.86 -10.14 -9.41
C SER A 421 -7.69 -11.09 -9.11
N LEU A 422 -6.44 -10.61 -9.10
CA LEU A 422 -5.30 -11.40 -8.64
C LEU A 422 -5.42 -11.76 -7.16
N LEU A 423 -5.87 -10.80 -6.33
CA LEU A 423 -6.12 -11.04 -4.91
C LEU A 423 -7.20 -12.12 -4.73
N GLU A 424 -8.33 -12.02 -5.44
CA GLU A 424 -9.38 -13.05 -5.44
C GLU A 424 -8.82 -14.45 -5.73
N GLY A 425 -8.04 -14.57 -6.82
CA GLY A 425 -7.43 -15.84 -7.21
C GLY A 425 -6.43 -16.41 -6.20
N LEU A 426 -5.83 -15.55 -5.37
CA LEU A 426 -4.85 -15.95 -4.36
C LEU A 426 -5.42 -16.24 -2.99
N LEU A 427 -6.59 -15.68 -2.64
CA LEU A 427 -7.19 -15.89 -1.32
C LEU A 427 -7.21 -17.36 -0.86
N PRO A 428 -7.55 -18.35 -1.70
CA PRO A 428 -7.52 -19.76 -1.29
C PRO A 428 -6.10 -20.28 -0.99
N HIS A 429 -5.08 -19.68 -1.58
CA HIS A 429 -3.67 -20.05 -1.42
C HIS A 429 -3.05 -19.48 -0.15
N ILE A 430 -3.60 -18.40 0.40
CA ILE A 430 -3.11 -17.74 1.61
C ILE A 430 -3.34 -18.67 2.81
N PRO A 431 -2.28 -19.13 3.52
CA PRO A 431 -2.43 -20.06 4.64
C PRO A 431 -3.42 -19.59 5.70
N GLY A 432 -3.43 -18.29 6.02
CA GLY A 432 -4.34 -17.70 7.00
C GLY A 432 -5.80 -17.55 6.58
N MET A 433 -6.12 -17.82 5.31
CA MET A 433 -7.49 -17.74 4.75
C MET A 433 -8.07 -19.10 4.40
N GLN A 434 -7.26 -20.16 4.36
CA GLN A 434 -7.68 -21.51 3.97
C GLN A 434 -8.84 -22.09 4.77
N LYS A 435 -9.07 -21.63 6.00
CA LYS A 435 -10.25 -22.03 6.81
C LYS A 435 -11.59 -21.69 6.14
N HIS A 436 -11.60 -20.71 5.23
CA HIS A 436 -12.79 -20.26 4.49
C HIS A 436 -12.98 -20.99 3.16
N TRP A 437 -12.10 -21.94 2.80
CA TRP A 437 -12.07 -22.56 1.48
C TRP A 437 -11.99 -24.08 1.54
N THR A 438 -12.63 -24.72 0.57
CA THR A 438 -12.55 -26.17 0.33
C THR A 438 -12.23 -26.46 -1.13
N ILE A 439 -11.65 -27.63 -1.38
CA ILE A 439 -11.33 -28.09 -2.74
C ILE A 439 -12.38 -29.12 -3.14
N ASP A 440 -13.20 -28.81 -4.13
CA ASP A 440 -14.09 -29.77 -4.77
C ASP A 440 -13.27 -30.63 -5.74
N THR A 441 -12.95 -31.86 -5.30
CA THR A 441 -12.13 -32.81 -6.05
C THR A 441 -12.85 -33.45 -7.23
N SER A 442 -14.18 -33.32 -7.34
CA SER A 442 -14.92 -33.86 -8.48
C SER A 442 -14.55 -33.18 -9.80
N GLN A 443 -14.05 -31.94 -9.73
CA GLN A 443 -13.60 -31.15 -10.88
C GLN A 443 -12.08 -31.17 -11.07
N ARG A 444 -11.38 -32.15 -10.48
CA ARG A 444 -9.94 -32.29 -10.65
C ARG A 444 -9.61 -32.71 -12.09
N SER A 445 -8.63 -32.06 -12.69
CA SER A 445 -8.08 -32.41 -14.01
C SER A 445 -6.55 -32.50 -13.94
N SER A 446 -5.90 -32.84 -15.07
CA SER A 446 -4.44 -32.75 -15.20
C SER A 446 -3.90 -31.36 -14.87
N ASP A 447 -4.69 -30.33 -15.19
CA ASP A 447 -4.24 -28.93 -15.19
C ASP A 447 -4.75 -28.17 -13.95
N ARG A 448 -5.72 -28.73 -13.22
CA ARG A 448 -6.37 -28.09 -12.07
C ARG A 448 -6.54 -29.04 -10.89
N ILE A 449 -6.23 -28.56 -9.70
CA ILE A 449 -6.32 -29.35 -8.45
C ILE A 449 -7.76 -29.73 -8.05
N GLY A 450 -8.73 -28.95 -8.53
CA GLY A 450 -10.16 -29.01 -8.23
C GLY A 450 -10.76 -27.59 -8.27
N LEU A 451 -12.07 -27.46 -8.03
CA LEU A 451 -12.71 -26.15 -7.90
C LEU A 451 -12.58 -25.66 -6.45
N LEU A 452 -11.98 -24.49 -6.26
CA LEU A 452 -11.85 -23.85 -4.96
C LEU A 452 -13.19 -23.19 -4.61
N LYS A 453 -13.86 -23.66 -3.56
CA LYS A 453 -15.17 -23.17 -3.12
C LYS A 453 -15.04 -22.52 -1.75
N ARG A 454 -15.55 -21.31 -1.64
CA ARG A 454 -15.67 -20.62 -0.35
C ARG A 454 -16.79 -21.27 0.48
N THR A 455 -16.53 -21.52 1.76
CA THR A 455 -17.48 -22.17 2.68
C THR A 455 -18.22 -21.19 3.60
N THR A 456 -17.73 -19.94 3.67
CA THR A 456 -18.29 -18.88 4.52
C THR A 456 -18.90 -17.76 3.67
N LEU A 457 -19.97 -17.15 4.16
CA LEU A 457 -20.58 -15.98 3.53
C LEU A 457 -19.73 -14.74 3.85
N PRO A 458 -19.12 -14.07 2.86
CA PRO A 458 -18.17 -12.99 3.12
C PRO A 458 -18.83 -11.63 3.46
N ASN A 459 -20.10 -11.45 3.11
CA ASN A 459 -20.77 -10.16 3.17
C ASN A 459 -21.82 -10.12 4.28
N THR A 460 -21.44 -10.50 5.50
CA THR A 460 -22.33 -10.50 6.67
C THR A 460 -21.71 -9.76 7.86
N GLN A 461 -22.55 -9.38 8.83
CA GLN A 461 -22.11 -8.76 10.07
C GLN A 461 -21.20 -9.70 10.88
N GLU A 462 -21.50 -10.99 10.87
CA GLU A 462 -20.68 -12.03 11.51
C GLU A 462 -19.29 -12.06 10.87
N SER A 463 -19.20 -12.04 9.53
CA SER A 463 -17.90 -12.02 8.86
C SER A 463 -17.08 -10.77 9.21
N LEU A 464 -17.71 -9.59 9.28
CA LEU A 464 -17.04 -8.35 9.70
C LEU A 464 -16.53 -8.42 11.15
N THR A 465 -17.26 -9.11 12.02
CA THR A 465 -16.96 -9.17 13.47
C THR A 465 -15.97 -10.27 13.81
N ASP A 466 -16.16 -11.47 13.26
CA ASP A 466 -15.41 -12.68 13.60
C ASP A 466 -14.07 -12.78 12.85
N ASP A 467 -14.00 -12.23 11.64
CA ASP A 467 -12.78 -12.23 10.82
C ASP A 467 -12.65 -10.96 9.95
N PRO A 468 -12.45 -9.78 10.57
CA PRO A 468 -12.36 -8.50 9.86
C PRO A 468 -11.25 -8.47 8.81
N LEU A 469 -10.16 -9.22 9.02
CA LEU A 469 -9.07 -9.31 8.05
C LEU A 469 -9.55 -9.96 6.74
N ASP A 470 -10.14 -11.15 6.83
CA ASP A 470 -10.69 -11.83 5.65
C ASP A 470 -11.82 -11.01 5.03
N TRP A 471 -12.71 -10.41 5.83
CA TRP A 471 -13.76 -9.53 5.34
C TRP A 471 -13.19 -8.38 4.48
N CYS A 472 -12.16 -7.67 4.97
CA CYS A 472 -11.53 -6.59 4.21
C CYS A 472 -10.89 -7.08 2.91
N LEU A 473 -10.20 -8.22 2.94
CA LEU A 473 -9.59 -8.82 1.73
C LEU A 473 -10.64 -9.22 0.69
N VAL A 474 -11.84 -9.61 1.13
CA VAL A 474 -12.95 -9.87 0.21
C VAL A 474 -13.53 -8.56 -0.34
N GLN A 475 -13.74 -7.54 0.49
CA GLN A 475 -14.24 -6.25 0.02
C GLN A 475 -13.28 -5.54 -0.95
N LEU A 476 -11.97 -5.76 -0.83
CA LEU A 476 -10.95 -5.23 -1.74
C LEU A 476 -11.05 -5.77 -3.19
N GLN A 477 -11.93 -6.74 -3.44
CA GLN A 477 -12.22 -7.23 -4.79
C GLN A 477 -13.22 -6.34 -5.55
N GLY A 478 -13.82 -5.37 -4.86
CA GLY A 478 -14.75 -4.41 -5.44
C GLY A 478 -14.12 -3.61 -6.59
N GLN A 479 -14.93 -3.32 -7.62
CA GLN A 479 -14.49 -2.49 -8.74
C GLN A 479 -14.41 -1.02 -8.29
N PRO A 480 -13.32 -0.27 -8.57
CA PRO A 480 -13.15 1.11 -8.10
C PRO A 480 -14.18 2.11 -8.66
N ASP A 481 -14.89 1.74 -9.73
CA ASP A 481 -15.91 2.57 -10.38
C ASP A 481 -17.34 2.18 -9.99
N ASP A 482 -17.53 1.07 -9.27
CA ASP A 482 -18.84 0.75 -8.69
C ASP A 482 -19.00 1.52 -7.39
N GLN A 483 -19.88 2.52 -7.42
CA GLN A 483 -20.17 3.40 -6.28
C GLN A 483 -20.72 2.67 -5.05
N ARG A 484 -21.17 1.41 -5.20
CA ARG A 484 -21.67 0.56 -4.10
C ARG A 484 -20.57 -0.26 -3.43
N THR A 485 -19.33 -0.16 -3.90
CA THR A 485 -18.19 -0.79 -3.25
C THR A 485 -17.61 0.10 -2.15
N PHE A 486 -16.97 -0.51 -1.16
CA PHE A 486 -16.23 0.24 -0.15
C PHE A 486 -14.97 0.84 -0.76
N ASP A 487 -14.65 2.08 -0.37
CA ASP A 487 -13.43 2.76 -0.82
C ASP A 487 -12.19 1.95 -0.39
N HIS A 488 -11.28 1.69 -1.34
CA HIS A 488 -10.12 0.84 -1.07
C HIS A 488 -9.18 1.49 -0.04
N ALA A 489 -9.06 2.82 0.00
CA ALA A 489 -8.22 3.48 1.00
C ALA A 489 -8.78 3.29 2.41
N MET A 490 -10.11 3.29 2.58
CA MET A 490 -10.76 2.92 3.84
C MET A 490 -10.45 1.46 4.22
N LEU A 491 -10.57 0.52 3.28
CA LEU A 491 -10.28 -0.90 3.54
C LEU A 491 -8.82 -1.14 3.90
N PHE A 492 -7.87 -0.47 3.24
CA PHE A 492 -6.46 -0.53 3.61
C PHE A 492 -6.20 0.08 4.99
N ALA A 493 -6.88 1.16 5.34
CA ALA A 493 -6.80 1.74 6.68
C ALA A 493 -7.34 0.79 7.75
N MET A 494 -8.44 0.07 7.47
CA MET A 494 -8.98 -0.98 8.35
C MET A 494 -7.99 -2.13 8.54
N ILE A 495 -7.35 -2.61 7.46
CA ILE A 495 -6.33 -3.66 7.54
C ILE A 495 -5.14 -3.17 8.39
N GLN A 496 -4.64 -1.95 8.15
CA GLN A 496 -3.53 -1.38 8.91
C GLN A 496 -3.85 -1.25 10.41
N ASP A 497 -5.04 -0.75 10.75
CA ASP A 497 -5.51 -0.61 12.13
C ASP A 497 -5.67 -1.99 12.82
N HIS A 498 -6.28 -2.96 12.12
CA HIS A 498 -6.48 -4.31 12.63
C HIS A 498 -5.16 -5.02 12.90
N LEU A 499 -4.20 -4.94 11.97
CA LEU A 499 -2.88 -5.57 12.11
C LEU A 499 -2.03 -4.91 13.18
N SER A 500 -2.14 -3.59 13.35
CA SER A 500 -1.44 -2.84 14.39
C SER A 500 -1.98 -3.17 15.78
N SER A 501 -3.31 -3.33 15.89
CA SER A 501 -3.99 -3.71 17.14
C SER A 501 -3.86 -5.20 17.46
N ASN A 502 -3.70 -6.05 16.44
CA ASN A 502 -3.59 -7.50 16.56
C ASN A 502 -2.34 -8.04 15.82
N PRO A 503 -1.12 -7.82 16.32
CA PRO A 503 0.11 -8.20 15.60
C PRO A 503 0.21 -9.69 15.24
N SER A 504 -0.48 -10.58 15.98
CA SER A 504 -0.55 -12.01 15.64
C SER A 504 -1.28 -12.29 14.32
N GLU A 505 -2.24 -11.45 13.94
CA GLU A 505 -3.01 -11.58 12.70
C GLU A 505 -2.15 -11.31 11.47
N GLY A 506 -1.07 -10.53 11.60
CA GLY A 506 -0.06 -10.38 10.56
C GLY A 506 0.54 -11.70 10.10
N LYS A 507 0.47 -12.75 10.96
CA LYS A 507 0.95 -14.10 10.61
C LYS A 507 0.13 -14.83 9.56
N ARG A 508 -1.08 -14.32 9.29
CA ARG A 508 -2.02 -14.90 8.34
C ARG A 508 -1.71 -14.50 6.89
N LEU A 509 -0.91 -13.46 6.69
CA LEU A 509 -0.53 -12.91 5.39
C LEU A 509 0.96 -13.17 5.14
N ASP A 510 1.28 -13.76 4.01
CA ASP A 510 2.67 -13.98 3.58
C ASP A 510 3.19 -12.80 2.74
N GLU A 511 4.51 -12.79 2.50
CA GLU A 511 5.19 -11.74 1.71
C GLU A 511 4.57 -11.56 0.31
N ILE A 512 4.15 -12.66 -0.32
CA ILE A 512 3.51 -12.65 -1.64
C ILE A 512 2.18 -11.89 -1.59
N THR A 513 1.37 -12.14 -0.56
CA THR A 513 0.12 -11.43 -0.35
C THR A 513 0.36 -9.95 -0.11
N TYR A 514 1.34 -9.60 0.71
CA TYR A 514 1.70 -8.21 0.97
C TYR A 514 2.17 -7.47 -0.28
N GLN A 515 2.91 -8.13 -1.17
CA GLN A 515 3.34 -7.52 -2.43
C GLN A 515 2.12 -7.09 -3.27
N ILE A 516 1.11 -7.95 -3.36
CA ILE A 516 -0.09 -7.68 -4.16
C ILE A 516 -0.97 -6.62 -3.51
N LEU A 517 -1.14 -6.68 -2.20
CA LEU A 517 -1.84 -5.63 -1.45
C LEU A 517 -1.14 -4.29 -1.60
N SER A 518 0.19 -4.29 -1.54
CA SER A 518 1.00 -3.11 -1.81
C SER A 518 0.70 -2.60 -3.21
N ASP A 519 0.80 -3.45 -4.25
CA ASP A 519 0.59 -3.05 -5.64
C ASP A 519 -0.80 -2.49 -5.90
N LEU A 520 -1.84 -3.16 -5.38
CA LEU A 520 -3.21 -2.69 -5.42
C LEU A 520 -3.34 -1.32 -4.75
N SER A 521 -2.77 -1.15 -3.55
CA SER A 521 -2.84 0.11 -2.81
C SER A 521 -2.14 1.26 -3.55
N THR A 522 -0.97 1.01 -4.16
CA THR A 522 -0.24 2.03 -4.93
C THR A 522 -0.97 2.40 -6.22
N CYS A 523 -1.51 1.42 -6.96
CA CYS A 523 -2.31 1.72 -8.16
C CYS A 523 -3.57 2.54 -7.80
N HIS A 524 -4.26 2.19 -6.71
CA HIS A 524 -5.43 2.95 -6.27
C HIS A 524 -5.05 4.34 -5.77
N GLU A 525 -3.95 4.50 -5.03
CA GLU A 525 -3.42 5.81 -4.64
C GLU A 525 -3.14 6.71 -5.85
N MET A 526 -2.45 6.16 -6.85
CA MET A 526 -2.18 6.88 -8.10
C MET A 526 -3.47 7.26 -8.83
N LEU A 527 -4.45 6.34 -8.90
CA LEU A 527 -5.77 6.61 -9.49
C LEU A 527 -6.48 7.76 -8.76
N MET A 528 -6.47 7.74 -7.42
CA MET A 528 -7.09 8.79 -6.62
C MET A 528 -6.40 10.14 -6.81
N ALA A 529 -5.08 10.16 -6.97
CA ALA A 529 -4.34 11.38 -7.28
C ALA A 529 -4.68 11.92 -8.68
N VAL A 530 -4.80 11.06 -9.70
CA VAL A 530 -5.28 11.45 -11.05
C VAL A 530 -6.69 12.04 -10.98
N ARG A 531 -7.62 11.36 -10.29
CA ARG A 531 -9.01 11.82 -10.09
C ARG A 531 -9.14 13.09 -9.24
N SER A 532 -8.07 13.48 -8.54
CA SER A 532 -8.00 14.74 -7.80
C SER A 532 -7.56 15.93 -8.69
N HIS A 533 -7.18 15.70 -9.94
CA HIS A 533 -6.86 16.78 -10.87
C HIS A 533 -8.10 17.65 -11.14
N ARG A 534 -7.94 18.97 -11.12
CA ARG A 534 -8.97 19.94 -11.49
C ARG A 534 -8.39 20.96 -12.48
N PRO A 535 -9.00 21.16 -13.66
CA PRO A 535 -10.19 20.49 -14.20
C PRO A 535 -10.02 18.97 -14.37
N GLN A 536 -11.07 18.18 -14.17
CA GLN A 536 -10.98 16.72 -14.35
C GLN A 536 -10.91 16.39 -15.85
N ASN A 537 -10.13 15.36 -16.21
CA ASN A 537 -10.06 14.87 -17.58
C ASN A 537 -11.35 14.15 -18.00
N ALA A 538 -11.59 14.06 -19.30
CA ALA A 538 -12.64 13.20 -19.82
C ALA A 538 -12.29 11.72 -19.60
N ALA A 539 -13.27 10.92 -19.18
CA ALA A 539 -13.15 9.46 -19.16
C ALA A 539 -12.97 8.92 -20.58
N ARG A 540 -12.11 7.91 -20.74
CA ARG A 540 -11.80 7.31 -22.04
C ARG A 540 -12.11 5.82 -22.06
N THR A 541 -12.52 5.31 -23.22
CA THR A 541 -12.67 3.87 -23.44
C THR A 541 -11.42 3.26 -24.06
N LEU A 542 -11.24 1.94 -23.91
CA LEU A 542 -10.14 1.21 -24.55
C LEU A 542 -10.10 1.45 -26.07
N HIS A 543 -11.26 1.47 -26.73
CA HIS A 543 -11.34 1.74 -28.17
C HIS A 543 -10.79 3.12 -28.53
N GLN A 544 -11.18 4.15 -27.79
CA GLN A 544 -10.67 5.51 -28.02
C GLN A 544 -9.17 5.61 -27.78
N VAL A 545 -8.65 4.94 -26.75
CA VAL A 545 -7.22 4.95 -26.41
C VAL A 545 -6.42 4.21 -27.48
N TYR A 546 -6.84 3.02 -27.91
CA TYR A 546 -6.16 2.28 -28.98
C TYR A 546 -6.15 3.01 -30.32
N ALA A 547 -7.14 3.88 -30.56
CA ALA A 547 -7.19 4.69 -31.78
C ALA A 547 -6.19 5.87 -31.76
N THR A 548 -5.73 6.33 -30.60
CA THR A 548 -4.87 7.54 -30.50
C THR A 548 -3.53 7.32 -29.82
N GLU A 549 -3.37 6.25 -29.05
CA GLU A 549 -2.16 5.93 -28.31
C GLU A 549 -1.50 4.68 -28.91
N HIS A 550 -0.23 4.81 -29.30
CA HIS A 550 0.53 3.74 -29.97
C HIS A 550 1.78 3.28 -29.20
N ARG A 551 1.96 3.79 -27.98
CA ARG A 551 3.06 3.42 -27.09
C ARG A 551 2.93 1.96 -26.66
N GLU A 552 4.05 1.35 -26.25
CA GLU A 552 4.12 -0.05 -25.82
C GLU A 552 3.07 -0.42 -24.74
N SER A 553 2.77 0.52 -23.85
CA SER A 553 1.76 0.44 -22.79
C SER A 553 0.36 0.06 -23.27
N TRP A 554 0.04 0.34 -24.53
CA TRP A 554 -1.28 0.10 -25.13
C TRP A 554 -1.27 -1.01 -26.18
N LYS A 555 -0.14 -1.73 -26.35
CA LYS A 555 -0.01 -2.84 -27.30
C LYS A 555 -0.41 -4.19 -26.69
N LEU A 556 -0.11 -4.45 -25.42
CA LEU A 556 -0.51 -5.70 -24.78
C LEU A 556 -1.97 -5.64 -24.32
N ARG A 557 -2.85 -6.31 -25.07
CA ARG A 557 -4.31 -6.26 -24.86
C ARG A 557 -4.84 -7.27 -23.83
N ARG A 558 -3.99 -8.14 -23.27
CA ARG A 558 -4.39 -9.25 -22.40
C ARG A 558 -3.25 -9.75 -21.53
N MET A 559 -3.60 -10.44 -20.44
CA MET A 559 -2.68 -11.32 -19.73
C MET A 559 -2.11 -12.41 -20.67
N ILE A 560 -0.88 -12.79 -20.39
CA ILE A 560 -0.24 -13.98 -20.93
C ILE A 560 -1.09 -15.18 -20.52
N LYS A 561 -1.61 -15.89 -21.52
CA LYS A 561 -2.48 -17.04 -21.27
C LYS A 561 -1.61 -18.21 -20.81
N PRO A 562 -1.97 -18.91 -19.72
CA PRO A 562 -1.25 -20.10 -19.31
C PRO A 562 -1.27 -21.16 -20.43
N ASP A 563 -0.09 -21.58 -20.88
CA ASP A 563 0.09 -22.73 -21.76
C ASP A 563 0.44 -23.93 -20.87
N ALA A 564 -0.51 -24.84 -20.71
CA ALA A 564 -0.36 -25.97 -19.80
C ALA A 564 0.88 -26.83 -20.12
N VAL A 565 1.14 -27.07 -21.41
CA VAL A 565 2.24 -27.93 -21.87
C VAL A 565 3.57 -27.24 -21.64
N ALA A 566 3.70 -25.98 -22.09
CA ALA A 566 4.93 -25.22 -21.92
C ALA A 566 5.24 -25.01 -20.43
N PHE A 567 4.25 -24.64 -19.61
CA PHE A 567 4.46 -24.31 -18.22
C PHE A 567 4.83 -25.53 -17.39
N GLN A 568 4.19 -26.67 -17.66
CA GLN A 568 4.53 -27.94 -17.03
C GLN A 568 5.97 -28.35 -17.39
N ARG A 569 6.36 -28.24 -18.66
CA ARG A 569 7.72 -28.60 -19.12
C ARG A 569 8.78 -27.75 -18.43
N ILE A 570 8.60 -26.43 -18.42
CA ILE A 570 9.55 -25.47 -17.83
C ILE A 570 9.66 -25.70 -16.32
N GLY A 571 8.53 -25.70 -15.61
CA GLY A 571 8.51 -25.85 -14.16
C GLY A 571 8.98 -27.23 -13.70
N GLY A 572 8.64 -28.29 -14.44
CA GLY A 572 9.04 -29.66 -14.12
C GLY A 572 10.55 -29.87 -14.23
N ALA A 573 11.18 -29.29 -15.26
CA ALA A 573 12.63 -29.32 -15.38
C ALA A 573 13.30 -28.59 -14.20
N PHE A 574 12.82 -27.41 -13.85
CA PHE A 574 13.39 -26.62 -12.77
C PHE A 574 13.22 -27.26 -11.38
N ILE A 575 12.06 -27.86 -11.10
CA ILE A 575 11.84 -28.58 -9.83
C ILE A 575 12.86 -29.71 -9.68
N ARG A 576 13.06 -30.50 -10.73
CA ARG A 576 14.00 -31.63 -10.73
C ARG A 576 15.46 -31.18 -10.61
N ASP A 577 15.85 -30.20 -11.41
CA ASP A 577 17.27 -29.87 -11.62
C ASP A 577 17.79 -28.82 -10.61
N PHE A 578 16.90 -28.07 -9.95
CA PHE A 578 17.25 -27.05 -8.96
C PHE A 578 16.63 -27.28 -7.58
N TYR A 579 15.30 -27.38 -7.50
CA TYR A 579 14.59 -27.36 -6.21
C TYR A 579 14.87 -28.62 -5.38
N ASN A 580 14.82 -29.79 -6.01
CA ASN A 580 15.05 -31.08 -5.36
C ASN A 580 16.54 -31.33 -5.04
N ILE A 581 17.46 -30.60 -5.67
CA ILE A 581 18.90 -30.68 -5.42
C ILE A 581 19.24 -29.86 -4.17
N LYS A 582 19.96 -30.48 -3.22
CA LYS A 582 20.41 -29.81 -1.98
C LYS A 582 21.44 -28.72 -2.29
N GLN A 583 21.44 -27.65 -1.50
CA GLN A 583 22.53 -26.67 -1.56
C GLN A 583 23.82 -27.32 -1.05
N PRO A 584 24.97 -27.02 -1.68
CA PRO A 584 26.25 -27.55 -1.24
C PRO A 584 26.63 -26.93 0.11
N THR A 585 26.95 -27.78 1.10
CA THR A 585 27.30 -27.39 2.48
C THR A 585 28.70 -27.88 2.83
N GLY A 586 29.44 -27.13 3.65
CA GLY A 586 30.77 -27.52 4.13
C GLY A 586 31.91 -26.83 3.40
N LEU A 587 33.09 -27.46 3.43
CA LEU A 587 34.31 -26.94 2.80
C LEU A 587 34.09 -26.75 1.29
N ARG A 588 34.51 -25.58 0.77
CA ARG A 588 34.46 -25.25 -0.65
C ARG A 588 35.51 -26.06 -1.43
N ASN A 589 35.25 -27.35 -1.64
CA ASN A 589 36.08 -28.27 -2.43
C ASN A 589 35.55 -28.41 -3.88
N ASP A 590 36.22 -29.21 -4.71
CA ASP A 590 35.82 -29.41 -6.12
C ASP A 590 34.38 -29.90 -6.28
N ASN A 591 33.90 -30.74 -5.36
CA ASN A 591 32.53 -31.25 -5.38
C ASN A 591 31.52 -30.13 -5.03
N TRP A 592 31.81 -29.30 -4.03
CA TRP A 592 31.03 -28.11 -3.70
C TRP A 592 30.92 -27.18 -4.91
N HIS A 593 32.06 -26.94 -5.58
CA HIS A 593 32.16 -26.09 -6.75
C HIS A 593 31.32 -26.62 -7.93
N TRP A 594 31.47 -27.91 -8.26
CA TRP A 594 30.69 -28.56 -9.31
C TRP A 594 29.19 -28.49 -9.05
N GLN A 595 28.77 -28.80 -7.82
CA GLN A 595 27.35 -28.75 -7.44
C GLN A 595 26.78 -27.32 -7.46
N SER A 596 27.55 -26.32 -7.02
CA SER A 596 27.15 -24.91 -7.11
C SER A 596 26.95 -24.48 -8.55
N ARG A 597 27.86 -24.89 -9.45
CA ARG A 597 27.75 -24.59 -10.89
C ARG A 597 26.55 -25.28 -11.53
N ALA A 598 26.27 -26.53 -11.18
CA ALA A 598 25.09 -27.24 -11.67
C ALA A 598 23.77 -26.55 -11.27
N LEU A 599 23.66 -26.10 -10.02
CA LEU A 599 22.49 -25.34 -9.55
C LEU A 599 22.33 -24.00 -10.28
N ARG A 600 23.44 -23.30 -10.56
CA ARG A 600 23.45 -22.05 -11.34
C ARG A 600 22.93 -22.30 -12.76
N THR A 601 23.46 -23.31 -13.44
CA THR A 601 23.03 -23.69 -14.79
C THR A 601 21.54 -24.09 -14.85
N ALA A 602 20.99 -24.67 -13.78
CA ALA A 602 19.57 -24.96 -13.72
C ALA A 602 18.70 -23.69 -13.67
N VAL A 603 19.15 -22.65 -12.95
CA VAL A 603 18.49 -21.32 -12.94
C VAL A 603 18.60 -20.66 -14.31
N GLU A 604 19.80 -20.65 -14.91
CA GLU A 604 20.03 -20.08 -16.25
C GLU A 604 19.11 -20.71 -17.32
N LYS A 605 19.01 -22.04 -17.35
CA LYS A 605 18.14 -22.77 -18.30
C LYS A 605 16.64 -22.49 -18.09
N PHE A 606 16.23 -22.30 -16.83
CA PHE A 606 14.85 -21.94 -16.52
C PHE A 606 14.50 -20.58 -17.11
N TRP A 607 15.35 -19.57 -16.90
CA TRP A 607 15.16 -18.23 -17.44
C TRP A 607 15.29 -18.17 -18.96
N GLU A 608 16.19 -18.95 -19.57
CA GLU A 608 16.26 -19.13 -21.02
C GLU A 608 14.93 -19.65 -21.59
N SER A 609 14.33 -20.65 -20.93
CA SER A 609 13.06 -21.23 -21.37
C SER A 609 11.88 -20.26 -21.21
N ILE A 610 11.86 -19.48 -20.13
CA ILE A 610 10.88 -18.40 -19.91
C ILE A 610 11.04 -17.32 -20.98
N GLY A 611 12.26 -16.86 -21.24
CA GLY A 611 12.56 -15.85 -22.24
C GLY A 611 12.15 -16.28 -23.65
N GLY A 612 12.40 -17.54 -24.02
CA GLY A 612 11.93 -18.12 -25.28
C GLY A 612 10.41 -18.11 -25.41
N PHE A 613 9.69 -18.54 -24.37
CA PHE A 613 8.23 -18.52 -24.35
C PHE A 613 7.66 -17.09 -24.47
N LEU A 614 8.21 -16.14 -23.71
CA LEU A 614 7.77 -14.74 -23.74
C LEU A 614 8.04 -14.09 -25.09
N ARG A 615 9.20 -14.35 -25.71
CA ARG A 615 9.52 -13.87 -27.05
C ARG A 615 8.48 -14.33 -28.06
N GLU A 616 8.07 -15.60 -28.01
CA GLU A 616 7.01 -16.13 -28.88
C GLU A 616 5.66 -15.44 -28.65
N ASP A 617 5.22 -15.28 -27.40
CA ASP A 617 3.92 -14.64 -27.10
C ASP A 617 3.90 -13.16 -27.49
N LEU A 618 4.98 -12.41 -27.21
CA LEU A 618 5.10 -11.00 -27.60
C LEU A 618 5.14 -10.83 -29.13
N THR A 619 5.84 -11.70 -29.85
CA THR A 619 5.91 -11.66 -31.33
C THR A 619 4.56 -12.01 -31.97
N ARG A 620 3.77 -12.89 -31.35
CA ARG A 620 2.43 -13.27 -31.82
C ARG A 620 1.32 -12.36 -31.30
N SER A 621 1.65 -11.31 -30.54
CA SER A 621 0.65 -10.36 -30.03
C SER A 621 0.05 -9.50 -31.14
N GLU A 622 -1.15 -8.97 -30.90
CA GLU A 622 -1.84 -8.07 -31.83
C GLU A 622 -2.25 -6.78 -31.09
N PRO A 623 -1.67 -5.61 -31.45
CA PRO A 623 -0.61 -5.41 -32.45
C PRO A 623 0.73 -6.00 -32.00
N ALA A 624 1.54 -6.46 -32.96
CA ALA A 624 2.85 -7.02 -32.67
C ALA A 624 3.80 -5.97 -32.09
N PHE A 625 4.60 -6.38 -31.12
CA PHE A 625 5.75 -5.60 -30.65
C PHE A 625 6.85 -5.62 -31.72
N THR A 626 7.56 -4.49 -31.84
CA THR A 626 8.78 -4.39 -32.64
C THR A 626 9.90 -5.21 -32.01
N GLU A 627 10.93 -5.55 -32.78
CA GLU A 627 12.06 -6.35 -32.28
C GLU A 627 12.76 -5.64 -31.11
N GLU A 628 12.91 -4.31 -31.19
CA GLU A 628 13.47 -3.49 -30.13
C GLU A 628 12.60 -3.47 -28.86
N GLU A 629 11.28 -3.41 -29.01
CA GLU A 629 10.36 -3.48 -27.86
C GLU A 629 10.39 -4.86 -27.21
N VAL A 630 10.43 -5.93 -28.01
CA VAL A 630 10.55 -7.31 -27.51
C VAL A 630 11.84 -7.47 -26.72
N ASP A 631 12.98 -7.07 -27.29
CA ASP A 631 14.28 -7.17 -26.61
C ASP A 631 14.32 -6.30 -25.34
N SER A 632 13.72 -5.12 -25.39
CA SER A 632 13.60 -4.25 -24.23
C SER A 632 12.75 -4.88 -23.11
N LEU A 633 11.62 -5.51 -23.43
CA LEU A 633 10.78 -6.20 -22.45
C LEU A 633 11.47 -7.46 -21.91
N LEU A 634 12.22 -8.19 -22.74
CA LEU A 634 12.95 -9.39 -22.33
C LEU A 634 14.22 -9.09 -21.52
N SER A 635 14.68 -7.84 -21.50
CA SER A 635 15.84 -7.45 -20.69
C SER A 635 15.68 -7.78 -19.20
N VAL A 636 14.45 -7.71 -18.67
CA VAL A 636 14.15 -8.00 -17.25
C VAL A 636 14.26 -9.49 -16.91
N VAL A 637 14.24 -10.37 -17.91
CA VAL A 637 14.40 -11.84 -17.78
C VAL A 637 15.75 -12.33 -18.33
N SER A 638 16.69 -11.41 -18.57
CA SER A 638 18.01 -11.68 -19.14
C SER A 638 19.16 -11.18 -18.24
N ALA A 639 18.90 -10.93 -16.96
CA ALA A 639 19.88 -10.43 -15.99
C ALA A 639 21.08 -11.39 -15.83
N ASN A 640 20.82 -12.71 -15.91
CA ASN A 640 21.85 -13.75 -15.89
C ASN A 640 22.76 -13.75 -17.13
N LEU A 641 22.43 -12.98 -18.17
CA LEU A 641 23.26 -12.78 -19.37
C LEU A 641 24.05 -11.46 -19.32
N SER A 642 23.87 -10.65 -18.27
CA SER A 642 24.56 -9.37 -18.15
C SER A 642 26.07 -9.57 -17.95
N ALA A 643 26.87 -8.67 -18.54
CA ALA A 643 28.32 -8.71 -18.40
C ALA A 643 28.75 -8.56 -16.93
N GLU A 644 28.03 -7.74 -16.16
CA GLU A 644 28.24 -7.56 -14.72
C GLU A 644 28.10 -8.89 -13.97
N TYR A 645 26.98 -9.59 -14.15
CA TYR A 645 26.76 -10.89 -13.51
C TYR A 645 27.81 -11.93 -13.90
N ILE A 646 28.11 -12.03 -15.19
CA ILE A 646 29.09 -13.00 -15.70
C ILE A 646 30.48 -12.74 -15.12
N GLN A 647 30.91 -11.48 -15.04
CA GLN A 647 32.20 -11.11 -14.47
C GLN A 647 32.27 -11.37 -12.96
N ASP A 648 31.20 -11.05 -12.22
CA ASP A 648 31.14 -11.28 -10.78
C ASP A 648 31.16 -12.78 -10.45
N GLU A 649 30.42 -13.60 -11.22
CA GLU A 649 30.47 -15.06 -11.06
C GLU A 649 31.84 -15.63 -11.44
N GLN A 650 32.47 -15.14 -12.51
CA GLN A 650 33.83 -15.56 -12.89
C GLN A 650 34.86 -15.21 -11.81
N ARG A 651 34.74 -14.03 -11.20
CA ARG A 651 35.60 -13.62 -10.08
C ARG A 651 35.37 -14.51 -8.85
N ALA A 652 34.12 -14.74 -8.48
CA ALA A 652 33.78 -15.62 -7.36
C ALA A 652 34.25 -17.06 -7.61
N GLU A 653 34.14 -17.55 -8.84
CA GLU A 653 34.63 -18.86 -9.25
C GLU A 653 36.16 -18.94 -9.14
N ALA A 654 36.87 -17.92 -9.62
CA ALA A 654 38.33 -17.83 -9.52
C ALA A 654 38.82 -17.76 -8.06
N GLU A 655 38.16 -17.01 -7.20
CA GLU A 655 38.48 -16.94 -5.76
C GLU A 655 38.31 -18.29 -5.07
N ILE A 656 37.25 -19.03 -5.42
CA ILE A 656 37.01 -20.36 -4.86
C ILE A 656 38.06 -21.36 -5.34
N LEU A 657 38.38 -21.36 -6.64
CA LEU A 657 39.42 -22.21 -7.20
C LEU A 657 40.80 -21.89 -6.62
N ALA A 658 41.13 -20.61 -6.43
CA ALA A 658 42.36 -20.20 -5.77
C ALA A 658 42.42 -20.68 -4.30
N ALA A 659 41.31 -20.58 -3.57
CA ALA A 659 41.23 -21.09 -2.21
C ALA A 659 41.39 -22.62 -2.13
N ILE A 660 40.80 -23.37 -3.08
CA ILE A 660 40.99 -24.82 -3.21
C ILE A 660 42.46 -25.15 -3.46
N GLN A 661 43.09 -24.48 -4.43
CA GLN A 661 44.50 -24.69 -4.76
C GLN A 661 45.44 -24.36 -3.59
N MET A 662 45.16 -23.29 -2.84
CA MET A 662 45.93 -22.94 -1.65
C MET A 662 45.75 -23.98 -0.52
N ALA A 663 44.54 -24.49 -0.31
CA ALA A 663 44.28 -25.55 0.66
C ALA A 663 45.00 -26.85 0.29
N ASP A 664 44.96 -27.25 -0.99
CA ASP A 664 45.68 -28.42 -1.53
C ASP A 664 47.19 -28.26 -1.40
N LYS A 665 47.73 -27.07 -1.70
CA LYS A 665 49.16 -26.77 -1.54
C LYS A 665 49.57 -26.84 -0.07
N THR A 666 48.74 -26.32 0.83
CA THR A 666 48.98 -26.38 2.29
C THR A 666 48.93 -27.83 2.79
N GLN A 667 47.97 -28.64 2.33
CA GLN A 667 47.91 -30.07 2.65
C GLN A 667 49.12 -30.85 2.12
N ARG A 668 49.60 -30.55 0.90
CA ARG A 668 50.81 -31.18 0.34
C ARG A 668 52.08 -30.79 1.08
N ILE A 669 52.18 -29.55 1.56
CA ILE A 669 53.31 -29.09 2.39
C ILE A 669 53.28 -29.81 3.74
N VAL A 670 52.11 -29.89 4.41
CA VAL A 670 51.94 -30.59 5.69
C VAL A 670 52.22 -32.10 5.55
N ALA A 671 51.73 -32.75 4.49
CA ALA A 671 52.02 -34.16 4.20
C ALA A 671 53.50 -34.42 3.82
N GLY A 672 54.17 -33.44 3.21
CA GLY A 672 55.61 -33.49 2.92
C GLY A 672 56.51 -33.39 4.15
N THR A 673 56.01 -32.84 5.26
CA THR A 673 56.74 -32.74 6.55
C THR A 673 56.63 -33.98 7.45
N PHE A 674 55.80 -34.98 7.12
CA PHE A 674 55.57 -36.17 7.95
C PHE A 674 56.09 -37.49 7.35
N SER A 675 57.24 -37.45 6.67
CA SER A 675 57.93 -38.67 6.24
C SER A 675 59.39 -38.70 6.68
N VAL A 676 59.62 -38.85 8.00
CA VAL A 676 60.80 -39.56 8.54
C VAL A 676 60.44 -40.23 9.88
N GLY A 677 60.31 -41.56 9.82
CA GLY A 677 60.57 -42.59 10.85
C GLY A 677 60.16 -42.40 12.32
N SER A 678 59.30 -43.30 12.83
CA SER A 678 59.59 -44.16 14.00
C SER A 678 58.49 -45.21 14.21
N GLU A 679 58.93 -46.40 14.63
CA GLU A 679 58.24 -47.69 14.75
C GLU A 679 57.09 -47.79 15.79
N PRO A 680 56.30 -48.90 15.78
CA PRO A 680 54.94 -48.95 16.31
C PRO A 680 54.87 -49.32 17.80
N ARG A 681 53.92 -48.72 18.53
CA ARG A 681 53.40 -49.31 19.77
C ARG A 681 51.87 -49.31 19.81
N LEU A 682 51.40 -50.53 20.06
CA LEU A 682 50.04 -50.99 20.28
C LEU A 682 49.34 -50.23 21.44
N VAL A 683 48.03 -50.01 21.34
CA VAL A 683 46.97 -50.42 22.30
C VAL A 683 45.73 -49.51 22.26
N SER A 684 44.61 -50.17 21.91
CA SER A 684 43.23 -50.03 22.40
C SER A 684 42.30 -48.89 21.95
N THR A 685 41.41 -49.29 21.04
CA THR A 685 40.01 -48.89 20.91
C THR A 685 39.22 -48.85 22.23
N LYS A 686 38.46 -47.77 22.47
CA LYS A 686 37.15 -47.84 23.11
C LYS A 686 36.14 -46.91 22.45
N ILE A 687 35.11 -47.53 21.88
CA ILE A 687 33.81 -46.95 21.54
C ILE A 687 32.93 -47.01 22.79
N ALA A 688 32.17 -45.96 23.09
CA ALA A 688 30.89 -46.01 23.82
C ALA A 688 30.12 -44.72 23.50
N GLN A 689 29.07 -44.77 22.66
CA GLN A 689 27.66 -44.97 23.01
C GLN A 689 27.07 -43.88 23.91
N GLY A 690 26.05 -43.20 23.38
CA GLY A 690 25.30 -42.14 24.04
C GLY A 690 24.17 -42.61 24.94
N ARG A 691 23.58 -41.62 25.62
CA ARG A 691 22.28 -41.52 26.32
C ARG A 691 22.40 -40.25 27.21
N GLU A 692 21.40 -39.46 27.57
CA GLU A 692 19.96 -39.38 27.34
C GLU A 692 19.51 -38.02 27.92
N LYS A 693 18.35 -37.53 27.48
CA LYS A 693 17.68 -36.30 27.93
C LYS A 693 17.36 -36.33 29.43
N VAL A 694 17.62 -35.23 30.15
CA VAL A 694 16.85 -34.85 31.35
C VAL A 694 16.47 -33.37 31.26
N LYS A 695 15.18 -33.08 31.49
CA LYS A 695 14.58 -31.75 31.64
C LYS A 695 14.88 -31.20 33.04
N THR A 696 15.16 -29.91 33.15
CA THR A 696 14.77 -29.11 34.33
C THR A 696 14.54 -27.65 33.93
N ARG A 697 13.57 -27.01 34.57
CA ARG A 697 12.96 -25.70 34.23
C ARG A 697 13.37 -24.62 35.24
N ALA A 698 13.62 -23.41 34.69
CA ALA A 698 13.63 -22.04 35.24
C ALA A 698 14.73 -21.71 36.28
N GLU A 699 15.41 -20.55 36.27
CA GLU A 699 14.95 -19.16 36.32
C GLU A 699 16.07 -18.16 35.96
N GLN A 700 15.69 -16.88 35.98
CA GLN A 700 16.36 -15.67 35.49
C GLN A 700 17.76 -15.41 36.08
N GLY A 701 18.63 -14.79 35.26
CA GLY A 701 19.90 -14.25 35.72
C GLY A 701 20.61 -13.45 34.63
N SER A 702 20.51 -12.12 34.72
CA SER A 702 21.34 -11.16 34.02
C SER A 702 22.83 -11.43 34.26
N SER A 703 23.63 -11.53 33.20
CA SER A 703 24.96 -10.92 33.18
C SER A 703 25.56 -10.89 31.78
N ALA A 704 25.98 -9.68 31.42
CA ALA A 704 26.96 -9.40 30.41
C ALA A 704 28.26 -10.14 30.72
N ILE A 705 28.83 -10.84 29.74
CA ILE A 705 30.26 -11.15 29.71
C ILE A 705 30.74 -10.95 28.28
N ASP A 706 31.45 -9.83 28.15
CA ASP A 706 32.75 -9.66 27.50
C ASP A 706 33.12 -10.63 26.35
N VAL A 707 33.26 -10.06 25.16
CA VAL A 707 33.95 -10.71 24.04
C VAL A 707 35.21 -9.90 23.78
N THR A 708 36.33 -10.52 24.12
CA THR A 708 37.71 -10.07 23.86
C THR A 708 37.94 -9.90 22.35
N GLU A 709 38.55 -8.79 21.98
CA GLU A 709 39.01 -8.44 20.62
C GLU A 709 39.98 -9.47 20.03
N PRO A 710 39.94 -9.68 18.69
CA PRO A 710 41.11 -10.02 17.90
C PRO A 710 41.68 -8.78 17.19
N PRO A 711 43.00 -8.75 16.89
CA PRO A 711 43.71 -7.54 16.48
C PRO A 711 43.37 -7.13 15.04
N ALA A 712 43.26 -5.83 14.84
CA ALA A 712 43.18 -5.19 13.54
C ALA A 712 44.55 -5.22 12.85
N GLU A 713 44.65 -5.84 11.67
CA GLU A 713 45.69 -5.53 10.69
C GLU A 713 45.32 -6.05 9.29
N ALA A 714 45.02 -5.11 8.39
CA ALA A 714 45.39 -5.05 6.97
C ALA A 714 44.43 -4.10 6.24
N ALA A 715 44.72 -2.80 6.36
CA ALA A 715 44.04 -1.76 5.59
C ALA A 715 44.55 -1.78 4.14
N GLY A 716 43.67 -2.15 3.20
CA GLY A 716 43.79 -1.68 1.81
C GLY A 716 43.30 -0.24 1.73
N GLU A 717 44.03 0.61 1.01
CA GLU A 717 43.76 2.04 0.86
C GLU A 717 42.31 2.33 0.46
N VAL A 718 41.60 3.07 1.32
CA VAL A 718 40.27 3.62 1.05
C VAL A 718 40.38 5.14 1.00
N THR A 719 39.94 5.71 -0.11
CA THR A 719 39.74 7.15 -0.32
C THR A 719 38.90 7.76 0.79
N LYS A 720 39.27 8.96 1.27
CA LYS A 720 38.63 9.74 2.35
C LYS A 720 37.14 10.07 2.08
N ASP A 721 36.25 9.09 2.20
CA ASP A 721 34.85 9.35 2.51
C ASP A 721 34.70 9.43 4.02
N ALA A 722 33.98 10.46 4.50
CA ALA A 722 33.70 10.64 5.93
C ALA A 722 32.95 9.41 6.46
N VAL A 723 33.63 8.64 7.33
CA VAL A 723 33.06 7.47 7.99
C VAL A 723 31.80 7.87 8.76
N ILE A 724 30.72 7.10 8.61
CA ILE A 724 29.43 7.38 9.27
C ILE A 724 29.46 6.76 10.68
N PRO A 725 29.42 7.57 11.76
CA PRO A 725 29.51 7.06 13.13
C PRO A 725 28.15 6.57 13.63
N LEU A 726 28.06 5.28 13.94
CA LEU A 726 26.85 4.59 14.40
C LEU A 726 27.02 4.03 15.81
N THR A 727 25.91 3.92 16.55
CA THR A 727 25.86 3.16 17.80
C THR A 727 26.16 1.68 17.56
N ARG A 728 26.66 0.99 18.61
CA ARG A 728 26.97 -0.45 18.55
C ARG A 728 25.80 -1.32 18.03
N PRO A 729 24.53 -1.09 18.42
CA PRO A 729 23.40 -1.85 17.90
C PRO A 729 23.15 -1.65 16.40
N SER A 730 23.32 -0.43 15.89
CA SER A 730 23.13 -0.08 14.46
C SER A 730 24.28 -0.59 13.60
N LEU A 731 25.52 -0.46 14.09
CA LEU A 731 26.71 -1.02 13.42
C LEU A 731 26.63 -2.55 13.29
N GLY A 732 26.09 -3.23 14.31
CA GLY A 732 25.83 -4.67 14.24
C GLY A 732 24.86 -5.07 13.13
N VAL A 733 23.86 -4.23 12.80
CA VAL A 733 22.98 -4.47 11.65
C VAL A 733 23.75 -4.34 10.34
N ILE A 734 24.58 -3.30 10.19
CA ILE A 734 25.43 -3.09 9.01
C ILE A 734 26.37 -4.28 8.78
N TYR A 735 26.99 -4.81 9.83
CA TYR A 735 27.88 -5.97 9.70
C TYR A 735 27.14 -7.25 9.28
N LEU A 736 25.88 -7.42 9.67
CA LEU A 736 25.04 -8.52 9.19
C LEU A 736 24.56 -8.31 7.74
N MET A 737 24.40 -7.06 7.28
CA MET A 737 24.11 -6.74 5.89
C MET A 737 25.30 -7.01 4.96
N PHE A 738 26.52 -6.80 5.47
CA PHE A 738 27.79 -6.99 4.75
C PHE A 738 28.71 -7.99 5.49
N PRO A 739 28.34 -9.28 5.57
CA PRO A 739 29.00 -10.26 6.45
C PRO A 739 30.43 -10.60 5.99
N SER A 740 31.32 -10.78 6.96
CA SER A 740 32.66 -11.35 6.81
C SER A 740 32.65 -12.87 7.02
N LYS A 741 33.78 -13.57 6.76
CA LYS A 741 33.86 -15.05 6.84
C LYS A 741 33.47 -15.62 8.21
N ASP A 742 33.72 -14.89 9.29
CA ASP A 742 33.47 -15.33 10.67
C ASP A 742 32.10 -14.88 11.21
N ASP A 743 31.33 -14.09 10.44
CA ASP A 743 30.05 -13.58 10.89
C ASP A 743 28.97 -14.66 10.82
N VAL A 744 28.28 -14.86 11.95
CA VAL A 744 27.14 -15.77 12.02
C VAL A 744 25.89 -15.06 11.46
N ALA A 745 25.33 -15.62 10.39
CA ALA A 745 24.05 -15.18 9.83
C ALA A 745 22.94 -15.21 10.90
N LYS A 746 22.24 -14.09 11.09
CA LYS A 746 21.18 -13.92 12.09
C LYS A 746 20.06 -13.04 11.54
N ASP A 747 18.84 -13.30 12.01
CA ASP A 747 17.68 -12.45 11.73
C ASP A 747 17.87 -11.06 12.36
N VAL A 748 17.39 -10.03 11.68
CA VAL A 748 17.36 -8.65 12.18
C VAL A 748 15.91 -8.18 12.35
N LEU A 749 15.57 -7.63 13.51
CA LEU A 749 14.27 -7.00 13.72
C LEU A 749 14.11 -5.78 12.81
N TRP A 750 12.94 -5.63 12.18
CA TRP A 750 12.63 -4.51 11.28
C TRP A 750 12.97 -3.16 11.91
N ASP A 751 12.46 -2.88 13.12
CA ASP A 751 12.68 -1.60 13.79
C ASP A 751 14.18 -1.31 14.03
N ARG A 752 14.99 -2.34 14.29
CA ARG A 752 16.44 -2.18 14.42
C ARG A 752 17.09 -1.79 13.10
N PHE A 753 16.62 -2.34 12.00
CA PHE A 753 17.04 -1.93 10.66
C PHE A 753 16.61 -0.48 10.37
N VAL A 754 15.35 -0.10 10.64
CA VAL A 754 14.86 1.28 10.44
C VAL A 754 15.68 2.27 11.27
N HIS A 755 15.94 1.95 12.54
CA HIS A 755 16.79 2.78 13.40
C HIS A 755 18.21 2.92 12.86
N ALA A 756 18.83 1.83 12.37
CA ALA A 756 20.17 1.90 11.77
C ALA A 756 20.18 2.79 10.52
N MET A 757 19.16 2.71 9.68
CA MET A 757 18.99 3.57 8.50
C MET A 757 18.84 5.05 8.90
N ILE A 758 18.01 5.35 9.91
CA ILE A 758 17.82 6.72 10.39
C ILE A 758 19.10 7.29 10.99
N GLU A 759 19.82 6.49 11.79
CA GLU A 759 21.10 6.90 12.36
C GLU A 759 22.16 7.15 11.28
N ALA A 760 22.09 6.41 10.16
CA ALA A 760 22.90 6.65 8.96
C ALA A 760 22.44 7.86 8.11
N GLY A 761 21.47 8.64 8.59
CA GLY A 761 21.03 9.90 7.99
C GLY A 761 19.82 9.79 7.05
N PHE A 762 19.09 8.68 7.06
CA PHE A 762 17.83 8.56 6.32
C PHE A 762 16.63 9.06 7.13
N THR A 763 15.58 9.48 6.45
CA THR A 763 14.24 9.60 7.00
C THR A 763 13.40 8.42 6.52
N ALA A 764 12.68 7.75 7.42
CA ALA A 764 11.82 6.62 7.10
C ALA A 764 10.34 7.02 7.14
N ARG A 765 9.57 6.67 6.10
CA ARG A 765 8.14 6.97 5.98
C ARG A 765 7.38 5.74 5.51
N ASN A 766 6.28 5.41 6.18
CA ASN A 766 5.36 4.40 5.68
C ASN A 766 4.74 4.89 4.38
N ASN A 767 4.81 4.05 3.37
CA ASN A 767 4.10 4.23 2.12
C ASN A 767 2.85 3.33 2.13
N SER A 768 2.16 3.21 1.00
CA SER A 768 1.04 2.29 0.86
C SER A 768 1.46 0.82 1.12
N GLY A 769 0.70 0.09 1.95
CA GLY A 769 0.99 -1.31 2.30
C GLY A 769 2.15 -1.46 3.30
N SER A 770 3.01 -2.47 3.11
CA SER A 770 4.20 -2.72 3.95
C SER A 770 5.46 -2.01 3.45
N ALA A 771 5.34 -1.19 2.40
CA ALA A 771 6.45 -0.45 1.83
C ALA A 771 6.87 0.70 2.76
N VAL A 772 8.17 0.79 3.05
CA VAL A 772 8.76 1.91 3.79
C VAL A 772 9.79 2.60 2.91
N VAL A 773 9.59 3.89 2.69
CA VAL A 773 10.48 4.74 1.90
C VAL A 773 11.55 5.32 2.83
N PHE A 774 12.81 5.04 2.50
CA PHE A 774 13.98 5.64 3.12
C PHE A 774 14.53 6.71 2.18
N LYS A 775 14.54 7.97 2.62
CA LYS A 775 15.07 9.11 1.85
C LYS A 775 16.28 9.70 2.55
N GLN A 776 17.34 10.03 1.80
CA GLN A 776 18.54 10.69 2.33
C GLN A 776 18.73 12.06 1.65
N GLY A 777 17.98 13.07 2.10
CA GLY A 777 18.01 14.40 1.48
C GLY A 777 17.83 14.35 -0.04
N ASP A 778 18.74 14.99 -0.77
CA ASP A 778 18.76 14.99 -2.25
C ASP A 778 19.61 13.85 -2.85
N LYS A 779 20.26 13.02 -2.01
CA LYS A 779 21.12 11.90 -2.47
C LYS A 779 20.31 10.73 -3.04
N GLY A 780 19.01 10.69 -2.81
CA GLY A 780 18.10 9.69 -3.36
C GLY A 780 17.18 9.07 -2.31
N ARG A 781 16.45 8.03 -2.74
CA ARG A 781 15.56 7.24 -1.90
C ARG A 781 15.59 5.77 -2.29
N ILE A 782 15.18 4.92 -1.37
CA ILE A 782 15.00 3.48 -1.59
C ILE A 782 13.77 2.99 -0.83
N VAL A 783 13.11 1.98 -1.38
CA VAL A 783 11.94 1.36 -0.75
C VAL A 783 12.31 -0.05 -0.32
N PHE A 784 12.00 -0.36 0.93
CA PHE A 784 12.07 -1.71 1.46
C PHE A 784 10.72 -2.09 2.04
N HIS A 785 10.31 -3.33 1.78
CA HIS A 785 9.14 -3.91 2.39
C HIS A 785 9.47 -4.37 3.80
N LYS A 786 8.66 -3.94 4.77
CA LYS A 786 8.64 -4.53 6.09
C LYS A 786 8.38 -6.04 5.95
N PRO A 787 9.24 -6.91 6.52
CA PRO A 787 9.07 -8.34 6.40
C PRO A 787 7.77 -8.82 7.05
N HIS A 788 7.10 -9.74 6.39
CA HIS A 788 5.90 -10.41 6.88
C HIS A 788 5.99 -11.90 6.59
N PRO A 789 5.36 -12.78 7.40
CA PRO A 789 4.45 -12.52 8.52
C PRO A 789 5.08 -12.00 9.83
N VAL A 790 6.40 -12.05 9.93
CA VAL A 790 7.15 -11.69 11.13
C VAL A 790 8.04 -10.52 10.80
N ASP A 791 8.09 -9.51 11.69
CA ASP A 791 8.91 -8.29 11.59
C ASP A 791 10.42 -8.56 11.74
N LYS A 792 10.92 -9.60 11.08
CA LYS A 792 12.29 -10.06 11.06
C LYS A 792 12.75 -10.22 9.62
N ILE A 793 13.83 -9.53 9.29
CA ILE A 793 14.55 -9.67 8.04
C ILE A 793 15.44 -10.90 8.18
N ASP A 794 15.17 -11.94 7.39
CA ASP A 794 16.02 -13.13 7.35
C ASP A 794 17.38 -12.82 6.68
N PRO A 795 18.43 -13.63 6.92
CA PRO A 795 19.77 -13.33 6.44
C PRO A 795 19.90 -13.24 4.91
N VAL A 796 19.08 -13.99 4.16
CA VAL A 796 19.10 -13.92 2.69
C VAL A 796 18.56 -12.57 2.26
N LEU A 797 17.39 -12.18 2.78
CA LEU A 797 16.78 -10.89 2.47
C LEU A 797 17.65 -9.71 2.93
N LEU A 798 18.26 -9.78 4.12
CA LEU A 798 19.14 -8.73 4.63
C LEU A 798 20.37 -8.51 3.74
N ARG A 799 20.96 -9.59 3.22
CA ARG A 799 22.05 -9.52 2.25
C ARG A 799 21.61 -8.89 0.94
N ILE A 800 20.40 -9.20 0.48
CA ILE A 800 19.81 -8.57 -0.71
C ILE A 800 19.62 -7.06 -0.47
N MET A 801 19.09 -6.67 0.68
CA MET A 801 19.00 -5.26 1.07
C MET A 801 20.37 -4.59 1.09
N GLY A 802 21.40 -5.26 1.62
CA GLY A 802 22.80 -4.80 1.58
C GLY A 802 23.32 -4.58 0.16
N LYS A 803 23.09 -5.54 -0.76
CA LYS A 803 23.46 -5.40 -2.19
C LYS A 803 22.77 -4.18 -2.82
N ARG A 804 21.49 -3.95 -2.53
CA ARG A 804 20.76 -2.76 -3.02
C ARG A 804 21.35 -1.46 -2.45
N MET A 805 21.69 -1.43 -1.17
CA MET A 805 22.35 -0.27 -0.55
C MET A 805 23.74 0.00 -1.14
N ALA A 806 24.51 -1.04 -1.46
CA ALA A 806 25.80 -0.91 -2.13
C ALA A 806 25.64 -0.31 -3.53
N LYS A 807 24.69 -0.82 -4.32
CA LYS A 807 24.42 -0.36 -5.69
C LYS A 807 23.96 1.10 -5.74
N TRP A 808 23.02 1.49 -4.88
CA TRP A 808 22.37 2.79 -4.99
C TRP A 808 22.99 3.90 -4.12
N PHE A 809 23.66 3.54 -3.02
CA PHE A 809 24.24 4.50 -2.06
C PHE A 809 25.72 4.27 -1.79
N GLY A 810 26.38 3.32 -2.47
CA GLY A 810 27.80 3.02 -2.27
C GLY A 810 28.11 2.45 -0.89
N TRP A 811 27.10 1.92 -0.18
CA TRP A 811 27.30 1.35 1.14
C TRP A 811 28.21 0.13 1.08
N ARG A 812 29.25 0.14 1.92
CA ARG A 812 30.16 -0.97 2.16
C ARG A 812 30.46 -1.04 3.65
N ARG A 813 30.96 -2.18 4.12
CA ARG A 813 31.20 -2.42 5.55
C ARG A 813 32.10 -1.35 6.16
N GLU A 814 33.09 -0.89 5.41
CA GLU A 814 34.15 0.06 5.82
C GLU A 814 33.65 1.51 5.90
N LEU A 815 32.46 1.81 5.38
CA LEU A 815 31.86 3.15 5.43
C LEU A 815 31.38 3.53 6.84
N PHE A 816 31.22 2.55 7.73
CA PHE A 816 30.61 2.71 9.05
C PHE A 816 31.59 2.38 10.15
N ALA A 817 31.60 3.19 11.21
CA ALA A 817 32.37 2.92 12.42
C ALA A 817 31.55 3.15 13.69
N LEU A 818 32.06 2.64 14.81
CA LEU A 818 31.46 2.87 16.11
C LEU A 818 31.58 4.35 16.50
N ARG A 819 30.47 4.95 16.93
CA ARG A 819 30.48 6.30 17.50
C ARG A 819 31.29 6.27 18.80
N ASP A 820 32.37 7.06 18.86
CA ASP A 820 33.19 7.18 20.07
C ASP A 820 32.33 7.58 21.26
N GLY A 821 32.36 6.75 22.31
CA GLY A 821 31.68 7.05 23.56
C GLY A 821 32.39 8.22 24.21
N ALA A 822 31.70 9.36 24.34
CA ALA A 822 32.18 10.46 25.17
C ALA A 822 32.37 9.94 26.60
N THR A 823 33.62 9.70 26.97
CA THR A 823 34.03 9.66 28.37
C THR A 823 33.77 11.06 28.91
N SER A 824 32.72 11.19 29.72
CA SER A 824 32.55 12.34 30.61
C SER A 824 33.70 12.33 31.62
N SER A 825 34.86 12.85 31.22
CA SER A 825 35.86 13.31 32.15
C SER A 825 35.43 14.70 32.59
N VAL A 826 34.72 14.71 33.72
CA VAL A 826 34.62 15.89 34.57
C VAL A 826 36.04 16.24 35.00
N GLN A 827 36.60 17.34 34.49
CA GLN A 827 37.72 18.04 35.12
C GLN A 827 37.60 19.55 34.84
N GLY A 828 37.51 20.33 35.92
CA GLY A 828 37.68 21.79 35.94
C GLY A 828 36.43 22.55 36.29
#